data_AF-A0A9R0U111-F1
#
_entry.id   AF-A0A9R0U111-F1
#
_cell.length_a   1.000
_cell.length_b   1.000
_cell.length_c   1.000
_cell.angle_alpha   90.00
_cell.angle_beta   90.00
_cell.angle_gamma   90.00
#
_symmetry.space_group_name_H-M   'P 1'
#
loop_
_entity.id
_entity.type
_entity.pdbx_description
1 polymer ?
#
loop_
_entity_poly.entity_id
_entity_poly.type
_entity_poly.pdbx_seq_one_letter_code
_entity_poly.pdbx_strand_id
1 'polypeptide(L)'
;MAGGGDAAKSGTGRHGGGQVCQICGDGVGAAANGELFAACDVCAFPVCRPCYEYERKEGTQACPQCKTKYKRHKGSPPARGDESEDDASDFNYPASGNQDQKNKIPEKMLTWRRNSGASDDIGLTKFGSGEIGLHKYDSGEIPHGYIPRFSHSQVSGEISGASPDHMMSPAGNVGKRGHPFAYVNHSPNPSREFSGSLGNVAWKERVDGWKMKDKGAIPMTNGTSIAPSEGRGNGDIDACTDYGMEDPLLNDETRQPLSRKVPIPSSRINPYRMVIVLRLIVLCIFLHYRITNPVRNAYPLWLLSVICEIWFAFSWILDQFPKWSPVNRETYLDRLALRYDRDGELSQLAPVDIFVSTVDPMKEPPLVTANTVLSILAVDYPVDKISCYVSDDGAAMLTFDALAETSEFARKWVPFCKKYNIEPRAPEWYFAQKIDFLKDKVQTSFVKDRRAMKREYEEFKVRVNSLVAKAEKVPEEGWIMQDGTPWPGNNTRDHPGMLQVFLGHSGGLDSDGNELPRLVYVSREKRAGFQHHKKAGAMNALVRVSAVLTNGQYMLNLDCDHYINNSSALREAMCFLMDPNLGRKICYVQFPQRFDGIDTNDRYANRNTVFFDINLRGLDGIQGPVYVGTGCVFNRTALYGYEPPMKNKESGLLSKLCGGRTSKSKSTGSKKSDKHADGSVPVFNLEDIEEGIEGSGFDDEKSLLMSQMSLEKRFGQSSVFVASTLMEYGGVPQSATPESLLKEAIHVISCGYEDRSDWGREIGWIYGSVTEDILTGFKMHARGWRSIYCMPKRPAFKGSAPINLSDRLNQVLRWALGSVEILFSRHCPIWYGYGGRLKFLERFAYINTTIYPLTSIPLLIYCILPAVCLLTGKFIIPQISNIASIWFISLFISIFATGILEMRWSGVGIDEWWRNEQFWVIGGISAHLFAVFQGLLKVLAGIDTSFTVTSKASDEDNDFAELYMFKWTTLLIPPTTILIINLVGVVAGTSYAINSGYQSWGPLFGKLFFAFWVIIHLYPFLKGLMGRQNRTPTIVVVWAIRLASIFSLLWVRIDPFTTRVTGPDIQMCGINC
;
A
#
# COMPACT_ATOMS: atom_id res chain seq x y z
N MET A 1 -15.83 76.94 -48.64
CA MET A 1 -16.19 75.73 -47.87
C MET A 1 -15.11 74.71 -48.18
N ALA A 2 -14.18 74.44 -47.26
CA ALA A 2 -14.31 73.43 -46.18
C ALA A 2 -14.49 72.03 -46.79
N GLY A 3 -13.55 71.08 -46.68
CA GLY A 3 -12.48 70.85 -45.68
C GLY A 3 -12.89 69.65 -44.82
N GLY A 4 -12.14 68.56 -44.69
CA GLY A 4 -10.67 68.44 -44.61
C GLY A 4 -10.25 68.58 -43.14
N GLY A 5 -9.53 67.65 -42.51
CA GLY A 5 -8.94 66.39 -42.96
C GLY A 5 -8.26 65.70 -41.76
N ASP A 6 -7.21 64.91 -42.00
CA ASP A 6 -6.21 64.45 -41.00
C ASP A 6 -6.68 63.55 -39.83
N ALA A 7 -5.82 62.72 -39.22
CA ALA A 7 -4.59 62.08 -39.72
C ALA A 7 -4.22 60.91 -38.78
N ALA A 8 -3.53 59.89 -39.30
CA ALA A 8 -2.82 58.95 -38.45
C ALA A 8 -1.61 59.65 -37.81
N LYS A 9 -1.48 59.61 -36.48
CA LYS A 9 -0.25 59.99 -35.77
C LYS A 9 0.39 58.78 -35.10
N SER A 10 1.45 58.29 -35.72
CA SER A 10 2.38 57.31 -35.17
C SER A 10 3.14 57.90 -33.96
N GLY A 11 2.62 57.67 -32.76
CA GLY A 11 3.32 57.99 -31.52
C GLY A 11 4.36 56.92 -31.16
N THR A 12 5.57 57.01 -31.70
CA THR A 12 6.69 56.10 -31.38
C THR A 12 7.29 56.36 -30.00
N GLY A 13 6.53 56.05 -28.95
CA GLY A 13 7.04 55.97 -27.58
C GLY A 13 8.05 54.82 -27.44
N ARG A 14 9.33 55.14 -27.24
CA ARG A 14 10.39 54.15 -27.00
C ARG A 14 10.18 53.39 -25.69
N HIS A 15 10.69 52.15 -25.64
CA HIS A 15 10.56 51.22 -24.53
C HIS A 15 10.73 51.83 -23.13
N GLY A 16 9.71 51.66 -22.29
CA GLY A 16 9.92 51.33 -20.88
C GLY A 16 9.90 49.80 -20.74
N GLY A 17 10.97 49.21 -20.20
CA GLY A 17 11.07 47.76 -20.02
C GLY A 17 10.17 47.27 -18.88
N GLY A 18 8.90 46.98 -19.18
CA GLY A 18 7.96 46.44 -18.18
C GLY A 18 8.46 45.12 -17.61
N GLN A 19 8.63 45.05 -16.28
CA GLN A 19 9.06 43.82 -15.63
C GLN A 19 8.02 42.71 -15.84
N VAL A 20 8.51 41.53 -16.21
CA VAL A 20 7.72 40.32 -16.40
C VAL A 20 7.70 39.52 -15.09
N CYS A 21 6.53 39.04 -14.71
CA CYS A 21 6.31 38.23 -13.52
C CYS A 21 7.08 36.90 -13.63
N GLN A 22 8.07 36.71 -12.77
CA GLN A 22 8.91 35.52 -12.70
C GLN A 22 8.18 34.25 -12.21
N ILE A 23 6.86 34.33 -11.95
CA ILE A 23 5.99 33.20 -11.57
C ILE A 23 5.01 32.80 -12.69
N CYS A 24 4.61 33.71 -13.58
CA CYS A 24 3.61 33.38 -14.63
C CYS A 24 3.92 33.90 -16.03
N GLY A 25 4.98 34.69 -16.25
CA GLY A 25 5.32 35.26 -17.55
C GLY A 25 4.43 36.41 -18.02
N ASP A 26 3.42 36.80 -17.24
CA ASP A 26 2.57 37.96 -17.52
C ASP A 26 3.24 39.25 -17.00
N GLY A 27 2.80 40.44 -17.43
CA GLY A 27 3.31 41.70 -16.89
C GLY A 27 3.09 41.82 -15.37
N VAL A 28 4.06 42.35 -14.63
CA VAL A 28 3.93 42.55 -13.16
C VAL A 28 2.73 43.45 -12.80
N GLY A 29 2.41 44.41 -13.67
CA GLY A 29 1.33 45.37 -13.48
C GLY A 29 1.71 46.52 -12.55
N ALA A 30 0.80 47.48 -12.42
CA ALA A 30 0.96 48.60 -11.48
C ALA A 30 0.40 48.25 -10.10
N ALA A 31 1.04 48.76 -9.05
CA ALA A 31 0.44 48.92 -7.74
C ALA A 31 -0.59 50.06 -7.77
N ALA A 32 -1.42 50.16 -6.73
CA ALA A 32 -2.50 51.15 -6.65
C ALA A 32 -2.04 52.63 -6.50
N ASN A 33 -0.72 52.87 -6.43
CA ASN A 33 -0.10 54.19 -6.54
C ASN A 33 0.47 54.51 -7.94
N GLY A 34 0.32 53.62 -8.93
CA GLY A 34 0.79 53.79 -10.30
C GLY A 34 2.23 53.29 -10.57
N GLU A 35 2.99 52.92 -9.54
CA GLU A 35 4.33 52.33 -9.67
C GLU A 35 4.28 50.84 -10.04
N LEU A 36 5.40 50.23 -10.46
CA LEU A 36 5.48 48.78 -10.68
C LEU A 36 5.18 48.00 -9.38
N PHE A 37 4.34 46.96 -9.47
CA PHE A 37 3.91 46.21 -8.29
C PHE A 37 5.04 45.34 -7.69
N ALA A 38 5.66 45.81 -6.61
CA ALA A 38 6.66 45.06 -5.85
C ALA A 38 6.00 44.09 -4.85
N ALA A 39 5.98 42.80 -5.18
CA ALA A 39 5.40 41.78 -4.30
C ALA A 39 6.16 41.59 -2.97
N CYS A 40 7.49 41.74 -2.97
CA CYS A 40 8.34 41.55 -1.78
C CYS A 40 9.15 42.81 -1.48
N ASP A 41 8.85 43.42 -0.33
CA ASP A 41 9.47 44.67 0.16
C ASP A 41 11.00 44.58 0.39
N VAL A 42 11.57 43.36 0.44
CA VAL A 42 13.00 43.12 0.77
C VAL A 42 13.88 42.98 -0.46
N CYS A 43 13.39 42.37 -1.54
CA CYS A 43 14.19 42.09 -2.74
C CYS A 43 13.54 42.53 -4.06
N ALA A 44 12.32 43.07 -4.03
CA ALA A 44 11.55 43.48 -5.20
C ALA A 44 11.43 42.41 -6.30
N PHE A 45 11.46 41.11 -5.93
CA PHE A 45 11.37 40.01 -6.89
C PHE A 45 10.11 40.18 -7.78
N PRO A 46 10.25 40.20 -9.13
CA PRO A 46 9.15 40.64 -9.99
C PRO A 46 8.02 39.60 -10.03
N VAL A 47 6.91 39.89 -9.37
CA VAL A 47 5.75 38.97 -9.25
C VAL A 47 4.47 39.79 -9.34
N CYS A 48 3.58 39.47 -10.29
CA CYS A 48 2.31 40.18 -10.44
C CYS A 48 1.35 39.93 -9.25
N ARG A 49 0.43 40.86 -9.00
CA ARG A 49 -0.51 40.81 -7.86
C ARG A 49 -1.25 39.46 -7.73
N PRO A 50 -1.83 38.85 -8.79
CA PRO A 50 -2.48 37.53 -8.68
C PRO A 50 -1.53 36.38 -8.27
N CYS A 51 -0.23 36.46 -8.59
CA CYS A 51 0.74 35.47 -8.14
C CYS A 51 1.13 35.65 -6.67
N TYR A 52 1.28 36.90 -6.24
CA TYR A 52 1.56 37.25 -4.84
C TYR A 52 0.39 36.91 -3.91
N GLU A 53 -0.86 37.14 -4.34
CA GLU A 53 -2.06 36.76 -3.59
C GLU A 53 -2.23 35.24 -3.50
N TYR A 54 -1.94 34.52 -4.58
CA TYR A 54 -1.86 33.05 -4.56
C TYR A 54 -0.81 32.55 -3.55
N GLU A 55 0.42 33.07 -3.59
CA GLU A 55 1.47 32.64 -2.65
C GLU A 55 1.16 32.96 -1.19
N ARG A 56 0.44 34.06 -0.89
CA ARG A 56 -0.01 34.38 0.47
C ARG A 56 -1.15 33.49 0.98
N LYS A 57 -2.09 33.11 0.12
CA LYS A 57 -3.29 32.34 0.53
C LYS A 57 -3.07 30.82 0.47
N GLU A 58 -2.49 30.33 -0.62
CA GLU A 58 -2.44 28.91 -0.99
C GLU A 58 -1.01 28.36 -1.15
N GLY A 59 -0.01 29.25 -1.27
CA GLY A 59 1.40 28.89 -1.48
C GLY A 59 2.26 28.99 -0.22
N THR A 60 3.53 29.35 -0.41
CA THR A 60 4.57 29.29 0.63
C THR A 60 4.51 30.41 1.67
N GLN A 61 3.59 31.36 1.53
CA GLN A 61 3.50 32.64 2.26
C GLN A 61 4.76 33.53 2.16
N ALA A 62 5.76 33.18 1.35
CA ALA A 62 7.07 33.83 1.33
C ALA A 62 7.58 34.11 -0.07
N CYS A 63 8.49 35.08 -0.20
CA CYS A 63 9.12 35.40 -1.48
C CYS A 63 9.95 34.21 -2.00
N PRO A 64 9.75 33.74 -3.24
CA PRO A 64 10.54 32.63 -3.80
C PRO A 64 12.05 32.85 -3.76
N GLN A 65 12.51 34.10 -3.96
CA GLN A 65 13.92 34.48 -3.98
C GLN A 65 14.54 34.59 -2.57
N CYS A 66 14.07 35.54 -1.75
CA CYS A 66 14.71 35.85 -0.45
C CYS A 66 14.10 35.12 0.77
N LYS A 67 13.04 34.31 0.57
CA LYS A 67 12.30 33.56 1.59
C LYS A 67 11.69 34.40 2.74
N THR A 68 11.69 35.73 2.65
CA THR A 68 10.97 36.61 3.58
C THR A 68 9.46 36.40 3.42
N LYS A 69 8.72 36.28 4.54
CA LYS A 69 7.25 36.20 4.54
C LYS A 69 6.66 37.44 3.87
N TYR A 70 5.69 37.25 2.98
CA TYR A 70 4.98 38.32 2.30
C TYR A 70 4.05 39.07 3.27
N LYS A 71 4.29 40.37 3.47
CA LYS A 71 3.35 41.27 4.16
C LYS A 71 2.07 41.48 3.35
N ARG A 72 1.02 41.99 3.99
CA ARG A 72 -0.26 42.30 3.34
C ARG A 72 -0.24 43.66 2.64
N HIS A 73 -0.21 43.66 1.32
CA HIS A 73 -0.43 44.86 0.49
C HIS A 73 -1.88 45.35 0.54
N LYS A 74 -2.04 46.68 0.47
CA LYS A 74 -3.36 47.34 0.53
C LYS A 74 -4.19 47.00 -0.72
N GLY A 75 -5.41 46.53 -0.48
CA GLY A 75 -6.33 45.99 -1.48
C GLY A 75 -6.35 44.45 -1.59
N SER A 76 -5.36 43.74 -1.02
CA SER A 76 -5.34 42.28 -1.04
C SER A 76 -6.10 41.66 0.15
N PRO A 77 -6.73 40.48 -0.01
CA PRO A 77 -7.44 39.82 1.06
C PRO A 77 -6.52 39.40 2.23
N PRO A 78 -7.07 39.28 3.46
CA PRO A 78 -6.32 38.75 4.59
C PRO A 78 -5.99 37.27 4.39
N ALA A 79 -4.83 36.85 4.90
CA ALA A 79 -4.35 35.48 4.83
C ALA A 79 -4.13 34.90 6.23
N ARG A 80 -4.03 33.58 6.34
CA ARG A 80 -3.90 32.88 7.63
C ARG A 80 -2.54 33.22 8.28
N GLY A 81 -2.57 34.02 9.33
CA GLY A 81 -1.38 34.53 10.01
C GLY A 81 -0.94 35.94 9.58
N ASP A 82 -1.85 36.76 9.07
CA ASP A 82 -1.78 38.21 9.29
C ASP A 82 -2.24 38.50 10.74
N GLU A 83 -1.55 39.39 11.45
CA GLU A 83 -1.95 39.82 12.80
C GLU A 83 -2.90 41.04 12.72
N SER A 84 -3.81 41.16 13.69
CA SER A 84 -4.82 42.22 13.75
C SER A 84 -4.41 43.30 14.77
N GLU A 85 -3.74 44.33 14.29
CA GLU A 85 -3.44 45.55 15.06
C GLU A 85 -4.29 46.71 14.52
N ASP A 86 -5.03 47.39 15.41
CA ASP A 86 -5.63 48.72 15.23
C ASP A 86 -5.82 49.35 16.63
N ASP A 87 -5.92 50.68 16.70
CA ASP A 87 -6.30 51.54 17.84
C ASP A 87 -5.40 51.67 19.10
N ALA A 88 -4.35 52.50 19.00
CA ALA A 88 -3.97 53.57 19.98
C ALA A 88 -2.71 54.34 19.49
N SER A 89 -2.56 55.66 19.62
CA SER A 89 -3.44 56.76 20.04
C SER A 89 -2.95 58.09 19.40
N ASP A 90 -3.75 59.17 19.45
CA ASP A 90 -3.36 60.41 20.14
C ASP A 90 -4.37 61.57 20.03
N PHE A 91 -4.61 62.22 21.16
CA PHE A 91 -5.01 63.63 21.28
C PHE A 91 -4.27 64.21 22.51
N ASN A 92 -3.81 65.45 22.42
CA ASN A 92 -2.84 66.04 23.37
C ASN A 92 -3.36 67.40 23.92
N TYR A 93 -2.62 68.02 24.87
CA TYR A 93 -2.86 69.25 25.67
C TYR A 93 -3.19 69.00 27.18
N PRO A 94 -2.71 69.86 28.13
CA PRO A 94 -1.57 69.42 28.95
C PRO A 94 -1.56 69.86 30.44
N ALA A 95 -0.43 69.54 31.09
CA ALA A 95 0.24 70.30 32.17
C ALA A 95 -0.19 70.14 33.65
N SER A 96 0.82 70.35 34.52
CA SER A 96 0.81 70.50 35.99
C SER A 96 0.59 69.24 36.85
N GLY A 97 1.15 69.27 38.08
CA GLY A 97 0.56 68.57 39.23
C GLY A 97 1.32 67.40 39.88
N ASN A 98 2.32 67.71 40.70
CA ASN A 98 2.81 66.99 41.90
C ASN A 98 2.34 65.54 42.25
N GLN A 99 3.36 64.73 42.57
CA GLN A 99 3.49 63.90 43.79
C GLN A 99 2.64 62.62 44.04
N ASP A 100 3.41 61.59 44.43
CA ASP A 100 3.15 60.61 45.50
C ASP A 100 2.15 59.43 45.34
N GLN A 101 2.75 58.30 44.94
CA GLN A 101 2.94 57.14 45.84
C GLN A 101 1.74 56.23 46.19
N LYS A 102 1.72 55.00 45.61
CA LYS A 102 1.71 53.71 46.38
C LYS A 102 1.79 52.40 45.54
N ASN A 103 2.90 51.68 45.72
CA ASN A 103 3.00 50.27 46.14
C ASN A 103 2.34 49.08 45.37
N LYS A 104 3.24 48.17 44.94
CA LYS A 104 3.25 46.69 45.14
C LYS A 104 2.53 45.73 44.15
N ILE A 105 3.40 45.10 43.34
CA ILE A 105 3.42 43.70 42.87
C ILE A 105 3.84 42.81 44.11
N PRO A 106 3.40 41.53 44.35
CA PRO A 106 3.55 40.39 43.42
C PRO A 106 2.50 39.24 43.41
N GLU A 107 2.64 38.41 42.37
CA GLU A 107 2.33 36.98 42.16
C GLU A 107 1.36 36.13 43.05
N LYS A 108 0.61 35.29 42.30
CA LYS A 108 0.25 33.86 42.52
C LYS A 108 -1.02 33.43 43.28
N MET A 109 -1.63 32.38 42.68
CA MET A 109 -2.53 31.33 43.21
C MET A 109 -4.02 31.58 43.54
N LEU A 110 -4.86 30.96 42.70
CA LEU A 110 -5.98 30.04 43.02
C LEU A 110 -7.28 30.54 43.69
N THR A 111 -8.36 29.77 43.43
CA THR A 111 -9.74 29.91 43.94
C THR A 111 -10.48 31.14 43.37
N TRP A 112 -11.80 31.15 43.15
CA TRP A 112 -12.90 30.59 43.97
C TRP A 112 -13.86 29.60 43.27
N ARG A 113 -14.85 29.11 44.05
CA ARG A 113 -15.69 27.95 43.73
C ARG A 113 -17.10 28.09 44.33
N ARG A 114 -18.12 27.74 43.52
CA ARG A 114 -19.43 27.15 43.92
C ARG A 114 -20.56 28.07 44.46
N ASN A 115 -21.80 27.56 44.27
CA ASN A 115 -23.09 27.89 44.91
C ASN A 115 -23.67 29.28 44.58
N SER A 116 -24.98 29.49 44.35
CA SER A 116 -26.19 28.64 44.17
C SER A 116 -27.07 29.32 43.08
N GLY A 117 -28.12 28.77 42.45
CA GLY A 117 -29.05 27.67 42.77
C GLY A 117 -30.48 28.25 42.95
N ALA A 118 -31.51 27.61 42.37
CA ALA A 118 -32.91 28.09 42.17
C ALA A 118 -33.08 29.15 41.05
N SER A 119 -34.22 29.28 40.34
CA SER A 119 -35.38 28.36 40.11
C SER A 119 -36.31 28.88 38.99
N ASP A 120 -36.99 27.96 38.31
CA ASP A 120 -38.34 28.01 37.68
C ASP A 120 -38.71 29.04 36.58
N ASP A 121 -39.11 28.48 35.42
CA ASP A 121 -40.14 28.80 34.41
C ASP A 121 -40.90 30.16 34.37
N ILE A 122 -41.23 30.62 33.12
CA ILE A 122 -42.61 30.83 32.58
C ILE A 122 -42.59 31.55 31.18
N GLY A 123 -43.52 31.18 30.27
CA GLY A 123 -43.84 31.91 29.00
C GLY A 123 -43.09 31.42 27.74
N LEU A 124 -43.66 31.08 26.56
CA LEU A 124 -44.95 31.42 25.90
C LEU A 124 -45.14 32.95 25.71
N THR A 125 -45.49 33.56 24.56
CA THR A 125 -46.02 33.19 23.20
C THR A 125 -45.54 34.22 22.14
N LYS A 126 -45.94 34.26 20.85
CA LYS A 126 -46.13 33.29 19.72
C LYS A 126 -46.65 34.07 18.47
N PHE A 127 -46.26 33.67 17.23
CA PHE A 127 -46.62 34.30 15.91
C PHE A 127 -45.96 35.67 15.61
N GLY A 128 -45.75 36.08 14.34
CA GLY A 128 -45.87 35.33 13.07
C GLY A 128 -45.75 36.20 11.79
N SER A 129 -45.51 35.53 10.65
CA SER A 129 -45.80 35.92 9.23
C SER A 129 -45.42 37.31 8.66
N GLY A 130 -44.70 37.34 7.53
CA GLY A 130 -44.56 38.52 6.65
C GLY A 130 -43.44 38.34 5.60
N GLU A 131 -43.76 38.41 4.31
CA GLU A 131 -42.92 37.96 3.18
C GLU A 131 -42.27 39.15 2.39
N ILE A 132 -41.33 38.84 1.48
CA ILE A 132 -40.77 39.70 0.39
C ILE A 132 -39.66 40.71 0.78
N GLY A 133 -38.50 40.71 0.09
CA GLY A 133 -37.47 41.77 0.21
C GLY A 133 -36.06 41.47 -0.34
N LEU A 134 -35.86 41.65 -1.65
CA LEU A 134 -34.67 41.41 -2.48
C LEU A 134 -33.34 42.15 -2.10
N HIS A 135 -32.20 41.66 -2.65
CA HIS A 135 -30.83 42.27 -2.75
C HIS A 135 -29.90 42.20 -1.51
N LYS A 136 -28.73 41.54 -1.63
CA LYS A 136 -27.41 41.98 -2.18
C LYS A 136 -26.68 43.03 -1.31
N TYR A 137 -25.58 42.60 -0.70
CA TYR A 137 -24.49 43.46 -0.20
C TYR A 137 -23.27 43.31 -1.11
N ASP A 138 -22.51 44.40 -1.29
CA ASP A 138 -21.17 44.36 -1.90
C ASP A 138 -20.28 45.48 -1.28
N SER A 139 -18.97 45.26 -1.36
CA SER A 139 -17.88 46.20 -1.05
C SER A 139 -17.58 47.12 -2.25
N GLY A 140 -16.79 48.21 -2.18
CA GLY A 140 -16.05 48.82 -1.06
C GLY A 140 -14.65 49.31 -1.50
N GLU A 141 -14.38 50.62 -1.43
CA GLU A 141 -13.14 51.29 -1.89
C GLU A 141 -12.59 52.24 -0.79
N ILE A 142 -11.31 52.16 -0.35
CA ILE A 142 -10.06 52.77 -0.91
C ILE A 142 -10.03 54.32 -0.69
N PRO A 143 -8.99 54.94 -0.06
CA PRO A 143 -7.60 54.98 -0.57
C PRO A 143 -6.43 55.00 0.47
N HIS A 144 -5.25 55.44 0.02
CA HIS A 144 -3.88 55.49 0.63
C HIS A 144 -3.66 56.72 1.57
N GLY A 145 -2.54 56.92 2.31
CA GLY A 145 -1.31 56.13 2.56
C GLY A 145 -0.11 57.02 3.01
N TYR A 146 1.09 56.41 3.09
CA TYR A 146 2.44 57.02 3.30
C TYR A 146 2.89 57.51 4.70
N ILE A 147 4.23 57.49 4.89
CA ILE A 147 5.03 57.77 6.11
C ILE A 147 6.23 58.65 5.71
N PRO A 148 6.81 59.50 6.60
CA PRO A 148 8.28 59.58 6.62
C PRO A 148 8.96 59.94 7.97
N ARG A 149 9.91 59.09 8.42
CA ARG A 149 11.25 59.47 8.98
C ARG A 149 11.24 60.28 10.33
N PHE A 150 12.32 60.62 11.03
CA PHE A 150 13.76 60.27 11.13
C PHE A 150 14.22 60.62 12.58
N SER A 151 15.38 60.34 13.17
CA SER A 151 16.65 59.62 12.89
C SER A 151 17.32 59.36 14.29
N HIS A 152 18.62 59.19 14.62
CA HIS A 152 19.97 59.16 13.98
C HIS A 152 20.95 58.52 15.03
N SER A 153 22.30 58.44 14.97
CA SER A 153 23.41 58.82 14.06
C SER A 153 24.70 58.02 14.44
N GLN A 154 25.85 58.33 13.82
CA GLN A 154 27.22 57.87 14.14
C GLN A 154 27.59 56.42 13.77
N VAL A 155 28.85 55.97 13.60
CA VAL A 155 30.17 56.49 13.11
C VAL A 155 31.10 55.24 13.16
N SER A 156 31.98 54.86 12.22
CA SER A 156 32.29 55.15 10.80
C SER A 156 32.97 53.86 10.24
N GLY A 157 33.41 53.67 8.99
CA GLY A 157 33.56 54.52 7.79
C GLY A 157 33.45 53.67 6.51
N GLU A 158 33.72 54.12 5.26
CA GLU A 158 34.58 55.20 4.73
C GLU A 158 36.08 54.83 4.65
N ILE A 159 36.83 55.03 3.54
CA ILE A 159 36.52 55.52 2.18
C ILE A 159 37.64 55.08 1.18
N SER A 160 37.60 55.25 -0.16
CA SER A 160 36.77 54.62 -1.22
C SER A 160 37.32 54.97 -2.63
N GLY A 161 37.28 54.06 -3.62
CA GLY A 161 37.44 54.38 -5.07
C GLY A 161 38.39 53.49 -5.88
N ALA A 162 38.32 53.43 -7.23
CA ALA A 162 37.37 54.02 -8.18
C ALA A 162 37.39 53.29 -9.56
N SER A 163 36.47 53.63 -10.48
CA SER A 163 36.33 53.06 -11.85
C SER A 163 36.28 54.16 -12.92
N PRO A 164 36.78 53.91 -14.15
CA PRO A 164 36.09 54.29 -15.41
C PRO A 164 36.33 53.30 -16.61
N ASP A 165 35.58 53.23 -17.72
CA ASP A 165 34.17 53.58 -18.05
C ASP A 165 33.77 52.88 -19.40
N HIS A 166 32.74 53.34 -20.13
CA HIS A 166 32.22 52.80 -21.40
C HIS A 166 33.03 53.20 -22.67
N MET A 167 32.90 52.41 -23.77
CA MET A 167 32.30 52.89 -25.05
C MET A 167 32.10 51.79 -26.13
N MET A 168 31.49 52.18 -27.27
CA MET A 168 31.07 51.32 -28.40
C MET A 168 32.01 51.38 -29.62
N SER A 169 31.91 50.39 -30.53
CA SER A 169 32.52 50.36 -31.88
C SER A 169 32.01 51.49 -32.80
N PRO A 170 32.73 51.87 -33.89
CA PRO A 170 32.51 51.16 -35.18
C PRO A 170 33.67 51.16 -36.23
N ALA A 171 33.47 50.35 -37.28
CA ALA A 171 34.03 50.46 -38.65
C ALA A 171 35.55 50.25 -38.91
N GLY A 172 35.91 49.80 -40.14
CA GLY A 172 37.29 49.76 -40.66
C GLY A 172 37.56 48.65 -41.70
N ASN A 173 37.89 49.03 -42.94
CA ASN A 173 38.08 48.13 -44.09
C ASN A 173 39.56 47.70 -44.31
N VAL A 174 39.80 46.47 -44.80
CA VAL A 174 40.91 46.03 -45.72
C VAL A 174 42.40 46.28 -45.31
N GLY A 175 43.29 45.26 -45.41
CA GLY A 175 44.75 45.57 -45.39
C GLY A 175 45.89 44.52 -45.30
N LYS A 176 45.84 43.34 -45.96
CA LYS A 176 46.99 42.45 -46.36
C LYS A 176 48.33 42.38 -45.55
N ARG A 177 48.72 41.12 -45.24
CA ARG A 177 50.09 40.49 -45.22
C ARG A 177 51.08 40.77 -44.06
N GLY A 178 51.67 39.68 -43.52
CA GLY A 178 53.14 39.59 -43.47
C GLY A 178 53.90 38.80 -42.36
N HIS A 179 53.82 37.45 -42.31
CA HIS A 179 54.88 36.54 -41.81
C HIS A 179 55.33 36.58 -40.31
N PRO A 180 56.11 35.58 -39.80
CA PRO A 180 56.07 34.13 -40.06
C PRO A 180 56.08 33.24 -38.78
N PHE A 181 56.17 31.91 -38.98
CA PHE A 181 56.24 30.82 -37.99
C PHE A 181 57.68 30.45 -37.53
N ALA A 182 57.73 29.56 -36.50
CA ALA A 182 58.54 28.32 -36.42
C ALA A 182 59.89 28.24 -35.63
N TYR A 183 59.96 27.18 -34.79
CA TYR A 183 61.12 26.29 -34.52
C TYR A 183 62.37 26.86 -33.76
N VAL A 184 63.24 26.08 -33.08
CA VAL A 184 63.09 24.80 -32.30
C VAL A 184 64.32 24.54 -31.39
N ASN A 185 64.14 23.78 -30.30
CA ASN A 185 65.13 22.98 -29.50
C ASN A 185 66.28 23.57 -28.63
N HIS A 186 66.51 22.81 -27.53
CA HIS A 186 67.73 22.52 -26.74
C HIS A 186 68.51 23.59 -25.93
N SER A 187 68.27 23.56 -24.60
CA SER A 187 69.23 23.23 -23.50
C SER A 187 70.75 23.40 -23.71
N PRO A 188 71.52 23.86 -22.69
CA PRO A 188 71.90 22.91 -21.62
C PRO A 188 71.82 23.40 -20.16
N ASN A 189 71.90 22.39 -19.28
CA ASN A 189 72.00 22.34 -17.80
C ASN A 189 73.49 22.58 -17.35
N PRO A 190 74.01 22.27 -16.12
CA PRO A 190 73.40 21.82 -14.84
C PRO A 190 74.00 22.39 -13.50
N SER A 191 73.31 22.15 -12.38
CA SER A 191 73.90 21.69 -11.08
C SER A 191 72.76 21.29 -10.11
N ARG A 192 72.53 20.00 -9.79
CA ARG A 192 73.19 19.16 -8.76
C ARG A 192 72.95 19.66 -7.32
N GLU A 193 72.45 18.87 -6.37
CA GLU A 193 72.04 17.44 -6.34
C GLU A 193 70.75 17.31 -5.46
N PHE A 194 70.26 16.23 -4.84
CA PHE A 194 70.78 14.87 -4.52
C PHE A 194 69.63 13.81 -4.65
N SER A 195 69.40 12.97 -3.64
CA SER A 195 68.43 11.85 -3.60
C SER A 195 67.13 12.24 -2.85
N GLY A 196 65.93 11.69 -3.13
CA GLY A 196 65.50 10.63 -4.07
C GLY A 196 63.99 10.32 -3.81
N SER A 197 63.32 9.32 -4.40
CA SER A 197 63.72 8.33 -5.43
C SER A 197 62.47 7.75 -6.14
N LEU A 198 62.66 6.70 -6.95
CA LEU A 198 61.68 5.89 -7.70
C LEU A 198 60.69 5.11 -6.82
N GLY A 199 59.48 4.72 -7.28
CA GLY A 199 58.88 4.76 -8.63
C GLY A 199 57.55 3.95 -8.64
N ASN A 200 56.83 3.68 -9.74
CA ASN A 200 56.91 4.06 -11.17
C ASN A 200 55.51 3.88 -11.83
N VAL A 201 55.27 4.45 -13.02
CA VAL A 201 54.02 4.28 -13.80
C VAL A 201 54.03 2.94 -14.55
N ALA A 202 53.02 2.06 -14.33
CA ALA A 202 53.04 0.69 -14.88
C ALA A 202 51.68 0.08 -15.27
N TRP A 203 50.56 0.82 -15.20
CA TRP A 203 49.21 0.25 -15.45
C TRP A 203 48.59 0.62 -16.80
N LYS A 204 48.86 1.84 -17.33
CA LYS A 204 48.10 2.38 -18.46
C LYS A 204 48.41 1.69 -19.80
N GLU A 205 49.68 1.45 -20.11
CA GLU A 205 50.11 0.77 -21.35
C GLU A 205 49.73 -0.73 -21.41
N ARG A 206 49.38 -1.33 -20.27
CA ARG A 206 49.01 -2.74 -20.19
C ARG A 206 47.58 -3.04 -20.67
N VAL A 207 46.73 -2.01 -20.76
CA VAL A 207 45.31 -2.15 -21.13
C VAL A 207 45.15 -2.20 -22.66
N ASP A 208 45.84 -1.34 -23.40
CA ASP A 208 45.70 -1.26 -24.86
C ASP A 208 46.33 -2.47 -25.58
N GLY A 209 47.36 -3.08 -24.99
CA GLY A 209 47.99 -4.29 -25.53
C GLY A 209 47.12 -5.56 -25.50
N TRP A 210 46.05 -5.60 -24.70
CA TRP A 210 45.15 -6.76 -24.61
C TRP A 210 44.17 -6.87 -25.80
N LYS A 211 43.90 -5.78 -26.52
CA LYS A 211 42.86 -5.75 -27.57
C LYS A 211 43.29 -6.25 -28.96
N MET A 212 44.54 -6.66 -29.14
CA MET A 212 45.08 -7.06 -30.47
C MET A 212 45.71 -8.47 -30.51
N LYS A 213 45.47 -9.33 -29.52
CA LYS A 213 46.21 -10.60 -29.42
C LYS A 213 45.39 -11.85 -29.08
N ASP A 214 44.16 -11.93 -29.57
CA ASP A 214 43.40 -13.19 -29.62
C ASP A 214 42.94 -13.52 -31.05
N LYS A 215 43.88 -14.04 -31.85
CA LYS A 215 43.66 -14.72 -33.12
C LYS A 215 44.74 -15.77 -33.35
N GLY A 216 44.46 -17.02 -32.97
CA GLY A 216 45.07 -18.20 -33.60
C GLY A 216 45.77 -19.23 -32.70
N ALA A 217 45.53 -20.50 -33.06
CA ALA A 217 46.29 -21.71 -32.74
C ALA A 217 46.09 -22.44 -31.39
N ILE A 218 45.60 -23.68 -31.54
CA ILE A 218 45.61 -24.85 -30.64
C ILE A 218 47.04 -25.46 -30.70
N PRO A 219 47.71 -25.97 -29.61
CA PRO A 219 47.34 -27.28 -29.05
C PRO A 219 47.72 -27.68 -27.58
N MET A 220 46.87 -28.56 -27.02
CA MET A 220 47.12 -29.78 -26.20
C MET A 220 48.10 -29.89 -24.99
N THR A 221 47.58 -30.66 -24.01
CA THR A 221 48.20 -31.71 -23.15
C THR A 221 48.95 -31.41 -21.83
N ASN A 222 48.42 -32.08 -20.78
CA ASN A 222 49.09 -32.83 -19.69
C ASN A 222 49.99 -32.13 -18.64
N GLY A 223 49.72 -32.39 -17.36
CA GLY A 223 50.63 -32.11 -16.23
C GLY A 223 49.95 -32.15 -14.86
N THR A 224 50.02 -33.28 -14.14
CA THR A 224 49.35 -33.47 -12.83
C THR A 224 50.34 -33.49 -11.66
N SER A 225 50.18 -32.62 -10.66
CA SER A 225 50.86 -32.77 -9.35
C SER A 225 50.22 -31.97 -8.19
N ILE A 226 49.33 -32.64 -7.45
CA ILE A 226 49.28 -32.78 -5.97
C ILE A 226 49.48 -31.53 -5.06
N ALA A 227 48.55 -31.34 -4.11
CA ALA A 227 48.56 -30.32 -3.03
C ALA A 227 49.27 -30.79 -1.74
N PRO A 228 49.31 -29.99 -0.64
CA PRO A 228 48.25 -30.15 0.37
C PRO A 228 47.89 -28.89 1.21
N SER A 229 46.75 -28.98 1.94
CA SER A 229 46.40 -28.25 3.20
C SER A 229 46.33 -26.69 3.18
N GLU A 230 45.49 -26.00 3.96
CA GLU A 230 44.36 -26.37 4.84
C GLU A 230 43.45 -25.13 5.06
N GLY A 231 42.18 -25.33 5.50
CA GLY A 231 41.30 -24.23 5.95
C GLY A 231 39.83 -24.35 5.54
N ARG A 232 38.94 -24.69 6.48
CA ARG A 232 37.49 -24.80 6.25
C ARG A 232 36.76 -23.47 6.48
N GLY A 233 35.80 -23.15 5.62
CA GLY A 233 34.77 -22.14 5.86
C GLY A 233 33.57 -22.33 4.93
N ASN A 234 32.47 -22.89 5.43
CA ASN A 234 31.27 -23.14 4.61
C ASN A 234 30.57 -21.83 4.28
N GLY A 235 30.50 -21.50 2.98
CA GLY A 235 29.62 -20.49 2.43
C GLY A 235 28.92 -21.06 1.21
N ASP A 236 27.59 -21.17 1.27
CA ASP A 236 26.80 -21.82 0.21
C ASP A 236 26.65 -20.87 -1.00
N ILE A 237 27.66 -20.88 -1.87
CA ILE A 237 27.68 -20.13 -3.14
C ILE A 237 27.02 -21.00 -4.21
N ASP A 238 25.69 -20.89 -4.31
CA ASP A 238 24.87 -21.53 -5.33
C ASP A 238 24.99 -20.76 -6.67
N ALA A 239 26.21 -20.74 -7.23
CA ALA A 239 26.57 -20.07 -8.47
C ALA A 239 27.19 -21.05 -9.47
N CYS A 240 26.34 -21.92 -10.05
CA CYS A 240 26.68 -22.70 -11.23
C CYS A 240 25.71 -22.36 -12.36
N THR A 241 26.07 -21.34 -13.15
CA THR A 241 25.43 -21.01 -14.42
C THR A 241 26.14 -21.77 -15.53
N ASP A 242 25.59 -22.93 -15.90
CA ASP A 242 25.96 -23.58 -17.15
C ASP A 242 25.13 -22.97 -18.30
N TYR A 243 25.75 -22.79 -19.47
CA TYR A 243 25.24 -22.00 -20.59
C TYR A 243 24.95 -22.87 -21.81
N GLY A 244 23.68 -22.90 -22.23
CA GLY A 244 23.35 -23.26 -23.61
C GLY A 244 23.93 -22.19 -24.54
N MET A 245 24.76 -22.61 -25.50
CA MET A 245 25.53 -21.72 -26.36
C MET A 245 24.80 -21.43 -27.67
N GLU A 246 23.95 -20.40 -27.71
CA GLU A 246 23.44 -19.83 -28.97
C GLU A 246 22.86 -18.41 -28.84
N ASP A 247 23.72 -17.41 -28.56
CA ASP A 247 23.58 -16.01 -29.05
C ASP A 247 24.92 -15.25 -28.91
N PRO A 248 25.63 -14.94 -30.02
CA PRO A 248 26.94 -14.28 -29.96
C PRO A 248 26.94 -12.75 -29.80
N LEU A 249 25.80 -12.04 -29.88
CA LEU A 249 25.78 -10.59 -30.19
C LEU A 249 25.18 -9.66 -29.12
N LEU A 250 25.38 -9.98 -27.84
CA LEU A 250 25.01 -9.10 -26.71
C LEU A 250 26.22 -8.58 -25.92
N ASN A 251 26.37 -7.25 -25.87
CA ASN A 251 27.43 -6.53 -25.15
C ASN A 251 27.48 -6.90 -23.66
N ASP A 252 28.67 -6.87 -23.07
CA ASP A 252 28.90 -7.42 -21.73
C ASP A 252 28.11 -6.71 -20.61
N GLU A 253 27.84 -5.40 -20.77
CA GLU A 253 26.94 -4.65 -19.87
C GLU A 253 25.51 -5.16 -19.89
N THR A 254 25.04 -5.67 -21.04
CA THR A 254 23.70 -6.25 -21.17
C THR A 254 23.57 -7.60 -20.48
N ARG A 255 24.66 -8.23 -20.00
CA ARG A 255 24.62 -9.44 -19.15
C ARG A 255 24.42 -9.15 -17.65
N GLN A 256 24.46 -7.89 -17.21
CA GLN A 256 24.31 -7.55 -15.79
C GLN A 256 22.90 -7.91 -15.23
N PRO A 257 22.78 -8.29 -13.94
CA PRO A 257 21.47 -8.62 -13.35
C PRO A 257 20.60 -7.36 -13.19
N LEU A 258 19.32 -7.48 -13.56
CA LEU A 258 18.32 -6.39 -13.48
C LEU A 258 17.81 -6.15 -12.05
N SER A 259 17.89 -7.17 -11.20
CA SER A 259 17.55 -7.11 -9.79
C SER A 259 18.55 -7.87 -8.92
N ARG A 260 18.59 -7.55 -7.63
CA ARG A 260 19.45 -8.22 -6.65
C ARG A 260 18.67 -8.70 -5.43
N LYS A 261 18.92 -9.94 -5.02
CA LYS A 261 18.53 -10.46 -3.70
C LYS A 261 19.53 -9.96 -2.65
N VAL A 262 19.06 -9.18 -1.68
CA VAL A 262 19.89 -8.64 -0.59
C VAL A 262 19.52 -9.36 0.71
N PRO A 263 20.41 -10.20 1.29
CA PRO A 263 20.15 -10.85 2.57
C PRO A 263 20.22 -9.83 3.71
N ILE A 264 19.41 -10.03 4.76
CA ILE A 264 19.52 -9.23 5.98
C ILE A 264 20.87 -9.52 6.66
N PRO A 265 21.62 -8.50 7.13
CA PRO A 265 22.94 -8.69 7.74
C PRO A 265 22.95 -9.73 8.86
N SER A 266 23.91 -10.65 8.82
CA SER A 266 24.04 -11.78 9.76
C SER A 266 24.06 -11.35 11.23
N SER A 267 24.61 -10.16 11.53
CA SER A 267 24.64 -9.54 12.86
C SER A 267 23.26 -9.14 13.42
N ARG A 268 22.22 -9.05 12.58
CA ARG A 268 20.82 -8.85 13.02
C ARG A 268 20.02 -10.15 13.01
N ILE A 269 20.17 -10.98 11.98
CA ILE A 269 19.32 -12.17 11.79
C ILE A 269 19.77 -13.41 12.59
N ASN A 270 21.08 -13.60 12.82
CA ASN A 270 21.55 -14.76 13.60
C ASN A 270 21.14 -14.70 15.08
N PRO A 271 21.23 -13.54 15.78
CA PRO A 271 20.68 -13.42 17.13
C PRO A 271 19.18 -13.72 17.22
N TYR A 272 18.37 -13.25 16.25
CA TYR A 272 16.94 -13.54 16.18
C TYR A 272 16.67 -15.05 16.07
N ARG A 273 17.36 -15.75 15.16
CA ARG A 273 17.28 -17.21 15.02
C ARG A 273 17.67 -17.96 16.30
N MET A 274 18.77 -17.56 16.95
CA MET A 274 19.21 -18.16 18.22
C MET A 274 18.18 -17.97 19.34
N VAL A 275 17.57 -16.78 19.45
CA VAL A 275 16.55 -16.48 20.46
C VAL A 275 15.24 -17.20 20.18
N ILE A 276 14.83 -17.39 18.92
CA ILE A 276 13.66 -18.23 18.57
C ILE A 276 13.88 -19.68 18.99
N VAL A 277 15.05 -20.26 18.69
CA VAL A 277 15.37 -21.65 19.07
C VAL A 277 15.42 -21.80 20.59
N LEU A 278 16.01 -20.84 21.31
CA LEU A 278 16.00 -20.81 22.78
C LEU A 278 14.57 -20.70 23.34
N ARG A 279 13.74 -19.82 22.77
CA ARG A 279 12.32 -19.67 23.14
C ARG A 279 11.53 -20.95 22.91
N LEU A 280 11.78 -21.68 21.81
CA LEU A 280 11.17 -22.98 21.55
C LEU A 280 11.55 -24.01 22.62
N ILE A 281 12.82 -24.10 23.01
CA ILE A 281 13.29 -25.00 24.09
C ILE A 281 12.62 -24.65 25.43
N VAL A 282 12.60 -23.37 25.81
CA VAL A 282 11.95 -22.89 27.03
C VAL A 282 10.44 -23.15 27.02
N LEU A 283 9.79 -22.98 25.87
CA LEU A 283 8.36 -23.28 25.68
C LEU A 283 8.05 -24.78 25.81
N CYS A 284 8.89 -25.65 25.28
CA CYS A 284 8.76 -27.10 25.47
C CYS A 284 8.90 -27.50 26.94
N ILE A 285 9.86 -26.93 27.67
CA ILE A 285 10.06 -27.18 29.11
C ILE A 285 8.86 -26.65 29.92
N PHE A 286 8.36 -25.45 29.59
CA PHE A 286 7.15 -24.87 30.18
C PHE A 286 5.93 -25.76 29.99
N LEU A 287 5.64 -26.19 28.76
CA LEU A 287 4.48 -27.04 28.47
C LEU A 287 4.59 -28.41 29.13
N HIS A 288 5.78 -29.03 29.13
CA HIS A 288 6.02 -30.28 29.85
C HIS A 288 5.72 -30.12 31.34
N TYR A 289 6.26 -29.08 31.99
CA TYR A 289 5.98 -28.79 33.40
C TYR A 289 4.48 -28.53 33.67
N ARG A 290 3.80 -27.80 32.78
CA ARG A 290 2.35 -27.51 32.90
C ARG A 290 1.49 -28.77 32.82
N ILE A 291 1.84 -29.71 31.94
CA ILE A 291 1.15 -30.99 31.76
C ILE A 291 1.41 -31.93 32.95
N THR A 292 2.65 -32.02 33.44
CA THR A 292 3.00 -32.93 34.55
C THR A 292 2.51 -32.46 35.93
N ASN A 293 2.13 -31.18 36.09
CA ASN A 293 1.73 -30.60 37.39
C ASN A 293 0.27 -30.07 37.37
N PRO A 294 -0.75 -30.96 37.34
CA PRO A 294 -2.17 -30.57 37.28
C PRO A 294 -2.71 -29.99 38.58
N VAL A 295 -3.44 -28.88 38.50
CA VAL A 295 -4.10 -28.26 39.67
C VAL A 295 -5.40 -28.99 40.01
N ARG A 296 -5.29 -30.07 40.78
CA ARG A 296 -6.43 -30.91 41.22
C ARG A 296 -7.59 -30.10 41.82
N ASN A 297 -7.27 -29.06 42.61
CA ASN A 297 -8.25 -28.19 43.28
C ASN A 297 -9.09 -27.28 42.34
N ALA A 298 -8.77 -27.26 41.03
CA ALA A 298 -9.38 -26.43 40.00
C ALA A 298 -9.29 -27.08 38.60
N TYR A 299 -9.38 -28.42 38.52
CA TYR A 299 -9.01 -29.20 37.32
C TYR A 299 -9.60 -28.70 35.98
N PRO A 300 -10.89 -28.31 35.87
CA PRO A 300 -11.43 -27.79 34.61
C PRO A 300 -10.79 -26.46 34.15
N LEU A 301 -10.46 -25.56 35.09
CA LEU A 301 -9.81 -24.27 34.78
C LEU A 301 -8.36 -24.48 34.35
N TRP A 302 -7.65 -25.41 35.00
CA TRP A 302 -6.31 -25.83 34.59
C TRP A 302 -6.32 -26.45 33.19
N LEU A 303 -7.24 -27.39 32.94
CA LEU A 303 -7.34 -28.10 31.66
C LEU A 303 -7.62 -27.16 30.48
N LEU A 304 -8.60 -26.25 30.64
CA LEU A 304 -8.89 -25.23 29.63
C LEU A 304 -7.68 -24.34 29.33
N SER A 305 -6.94 -23.92 30.37
CA SER A 305 -5.73 -23.10 30.18
C SER A 305 -4.62 -23.85 29.46
N VAL A 306 -4.35 -25.10 29.84
CA VAL A 306 -3.31 -25.92 29.18
C VAL A 306 -3.66 -26.20 27.72
N ILE A 307 -4.94 -26.44 27.39
CA ILE A 307 -5.39 -26.58 26.00
C ILE A 307 -5.15 -25.27 25.21
N CYS A 308 -5.46 -24.10 25.79
CA CYS A 308 -5.20 -22.81 25.15
C CYS A 308 -3.69 -22.54 24.98
N GLU A 309 -2.88 -22.82 26.00
CA GLU A 309 -1.42 -22.68 25.98
C GLU A 309 -0.76 -23.57 24.89
N ILE A 310 -1.23 -24.81 24.73
CA ILE A 310 -0.79 -25.71 23.66
C ILE A 310 -1.19 -25.16 22.28
N TRP A 311 -2.42 -24.64 22.13
CA TRP A 311 -2.85 -24.03 20.86
C TRP A 311 -2.02 -22.78 20.51
N PHE A 312 -1.78 -21.89 21.46
CA PHE A 312 -0.93 -20.70 21.22
C PHE A 312 0.50 -21.08 20.91
N ALA A 313 1.06 -22.12 21.53
CA ALA A 313 2.38 -22.64 21.18
C ALA A 313 2.44 -23.16 19.73
N PHE A 314 1.42 -23.92 19.30
CA PHE A 314 1.30 -24.40 17.92
C PHE A 314 1.13 -23.24 16.92
N SER A 315 0.23 -22.31 17.20
CA SER A 315 -0.01 -21.11 16.38
C SER A 315 1.26 -20.24 16.27
N TRP A 316 2.00 -20.05 17.37
CA TRP A 316 3.27 -19.33 17.37
C TRP A 316 4.36 -20.03 16.52
N ILE A 317 4.45 -21.35 16.56
CA ILE A 317 5.39 -22.12 15.71
C ILE A 317 5.04 -21.94 14.22
N LEU A 318 3.76 -22.04 13.86
CA LEU A 318 3.28 -21.81 12.49
C LEU A 318 3.53 -20.37 11.99
N ASP A 319 3.44 -19.37 12.87
CA ASP A 319 3.69 -17.96 12.54
C ASP A 319 5.17 -17.60 12.38
N GLN A 320 6.06 -18.17 13.22
CA GLN A 320 7.46 -17.76 13.27
C GLN A 320 8.36 -18.50 12.28
N PHE A 321 8.11 -19.79 12.00
CA PHE A 321 8.98 -20.54 11.09
C PHE A 321 8.99 -19.98 9.65
N PRO A 322 7.90 -19.42 9.09
CA PRO A 322 7.95 -18.67 7.84
C PRO A 322 8.82 -17.40 7.87
N LYS A 323 9.08 -16.82 9.06
CA LYS A 323 9.98 -15.66 9.25
C LYS A 323 11.46 -16.05 9.33
N TRP A 324 11.83 -17.32 9.13
CA TRP A 324 13.20 -17.81 9.38
C TRP A 324 14.28 -17.22 8.46
N SER A 325 13.93 -16.81 7.24
CA SER A 325 14.89 -16.36 6.22
C SER A 325 14.41 -15.10 5.47
N PRO A 326 14.26 -13.95 6.16
CA PRO A 326 13.75 -12.73 5.56
C PRO A 326 14.74 -12.13 4.56
N VAL A 327 14.20 -11.50 3.52
CA VAL A 327 14.93 -11.02 2.35
C VAL A 327 14.52 -9.59 1.99
N ASN A 328 15.48 -8.82 1.48
CA ASN A 328 15.24 -7.57 0.78
C ASN A 328 15.58 -7.73 -0.72
N ARG A 329 15.04 -6.86 -1.57
CA ARG A 329 15.38 -6.82 -3.00
C ARG A 329 15.67 -5.40 -3.46
N GLU A 330 16.52 -5.30 -4.47
CA GLU A 330 16.84 -4.06 -5.18
C GLU A 330 16.56 -4.26 -6.68
N THR A 331 16.07 -3.21 -7.33
CA THR A 331 15.82 -3.11 -8.77
C THR A 331 16.77 -2.07 -9.37
N TYR A 332 17.22 -2.28 -10.61
CA TYR A 332 18.15 -1.38 -11.29
C TYR A 332 17.54 -0.91 -12.63
N LEU A 333 16.70 0.13 -12.55
CA LEU A 333 15.92 0.64 -13.68
C LEU A 333 16.80 1.05 -14.88
N ASP A 334 17.96 1.63 -14.60
CA ASP A 334 18.92 2.07 -15.64
C ASP A 334 19.37 0.89 -16.52
N ARG A 335 19.54 -0.31 -15.94
CA ARG A 335 19.90 -1.53 -16.68
C ARG A 335 18.74 -2.09 -17.49
N LEU A 336 17.49 -1.89 -17.04
CA LEU A 336 16.31 -2.27 -17.81
C LEU A 336 16.21 -1.40 -19.07
N ALA A 337 16.40 -0.09 -18.92
CA ALA A 337 16.38 0.85 -20.05
C ALA A 337 17.49 0.53 -21.07
N LEU A 338 18.75 0.42 -20.63
CA LEU A 338 19.88 0.07 -21.51
C LEU A 338 19.72 -1.27 -22.26
N ARG A 339 18.88 -2.19 -21.76
CA ARG A 339 18.59 -3.47 -22.43
C ARG A 339 17.36 -3.41 -23.35
N TYR A 340 16.24 -2.84 -22.89
CA TYR A 340 14.93 -2.97 -23.55
C TYR A 340 14.26 -1.65 -23.97
N ASP A 341 14.79 -0.49 -23.56
CA ASP A 341 14.19 0.83 -23.78
C ASP A 341 15.31 1.81 -24.19
N ARG A 342 15.95 1.54 -25.33
CA ARG A 342 17.13 2.27 -25.83
C ARG A 342 16.73 3.47 -26.67
N ASP A 343 17.41 4.59 -26.45
CA ASP A 343 17.22 5.81 -27.22
C ASP A 343 17.47 5.58 -28.73
N GLY A 344 16.41 5.74 -29.54
CA GLY A 344 16.44 5.62 -31.00
C GLY A 344 16.05 4.25 -31.57
N GLU A 345 15.85 3.22 -30.73
CA GLU A 345 15.25 1.93 -31.14
C GLU A 345 13.76 1.87 -30.70
N LEU A 346 12.98 0.95 -31.27
CA LEU A 346 11.62 0.68 -30.78
C LEU A 346 11.69 -0.06 -29.43
N SER A 347 10.88 0.37 -28.46
CA SER A 347 10.88 -0.21 -27.12
C SER A 347 10.50 -1.69 -27.14
N GLN A 348 11.40 -2.51 -26.61
CA GLN A 348 11.28 -3.96 -26.42
C GLN A 348 10.66 -4.32 -25.06
N LEU A 349 10.21 -3.33 -24.28
CA LEU A 349 9.49 -3.55 -23.04
C LEU A 349 8.19 -4.33 -23.27
N ALA A 350 7.92 -5.31 -22.42
CA ALA A 350 6.74 -6.17 -22.56
C ALA A 350 5.43 -5.39 -22.33
N PRO A 351 4.36 -5.68 -23.09
CA PRO A 351 3.05 -5.05 -22.90
C PRO A 351 2.40 -5.47 -21.56
N VAL A 352 1.76 -4.50 -20.90
CA VAL A 352 1.10 -4.65 -19.60
C VAL A 352 -0.35 -4.16 -19.68
N ASP A 353 -1.29 -5.07 -19.46
CA ASP A 353 -2.69 -4.70 -19.25
C ASP A 353 -2.92 -4.36 -17.77
N ILE A 354 -3.71 -3.34 -17.49
CA ILE A 354 -3.93 -2.82 -16.13
C ILE A 354 -5.43 -2.86 -15.83
N PHE A 355 -5.81 -3.67 -14.86
CA PHE A 355 -7.19 -4.00 -14.53
C PHE A 355 -7.64 -3.27 -13.26
N VAL A 356 -8.75 -2.54 -13.36
CA VAL A 356 -9.45 -1.88 -12.25
C VAL A 356 -10.88 -2.45 -12.18
N SER A 357 -11.31 -2.90 -11.00
CA SER A 357 -12.69 -3.34 -10.77
C SER A 357 -13.43 -2.40 -9.83
N THR A 358 -14.65 -2.00 -10.18
CA THR A 358 -15.61 -1.29 -9.30
C THR A 358 -16.96 -2.02 -9.30
N VAL A 359 -17.72 -1.90 -8.20
CA VAL A 359 -18.95 -2.65 -7.94
C VAL A 359 -20.19 -1.76 -7.90
N ASP A 360 -20.07 -0.55 -7.36
CA ASP A 360 -21.21 0.36 -7.14
C ASP A 360 -20.72 1.80 -6.90
N PRO A 361 -21.02 2.77 -7.79
CA PRO A 361 -20.55 4.14 -7.65
C PRO A 361 -21.11 4.88 -6.42
N MET A 362 -22.21 4.40 -5.81
CA MET A 362 -22.74 4.95 -4.55
C MET A 362 -21.98 4.45 -3.31
N LYS A 363 -21.09 3.46 -3.46
CA LYS A 363 -20.21 2.95 -2.38
C LYS A 363 -18.73 3.26 -2.63
N GLU A 364 -18.36 3.39 -3.89
CA GLU A 364 -17.02 3.62 -4.43
C GLU A 364 -17.09 4.88 -5.31
N PRO A 365 -16.95 6.10 -4.74
CA PRO A 365 -17.30 7.34 -5.44
C PRO A 365 -16.56 7.50 -6.79
N PRO A 366 -17.23 7.88 -7.90
CA PRO A 366 -16.62 7.90 -9.23
C PRO A 366 -15.34 8.73 -9.33
N LEU A 367 -15.22 9.81 -8.55
CA LEU A 367 -14.03 10.65 -8.47
C LEU A 367 -12.78 9.89 -7.96
N VAL A 368 -12.95 8.89 -7.10
CA VAL A 368 -11.86 8.01 -6.62
C VAL A 368 -11.42 7.08 -7.74
N THR A 369 -12.36 6.41 -8.41
CA THR A 369 -12.10 5.55 -9.57
C THR A 369 -11.43 6.33 -10.71
N ALA A 370 -11.90 7.55 -10.98
CA ALA A 370 -11.30 8.48 -11.94
C ALA A 370 -9.85 8.85 -11.58
N ASN A 371 -9.58 9.18 -10.31
CA ASN A 371 -8.23 9.47 -9.83
C ASN A 371 -7.28 8.27 -9.99
N THR A 372 -7.77 7.05 -9.74
CA THR A 372 -7.03 5.81 -9.98
C THR A 372 -6.73 5.62 -11.47
N VAL A 373 -7.74 5.74 -12.36
CA VAL A 373 -7.55 5.67 -13.83
C VAL A 373 -6.58 6.73 -14.35
N LEU A 374 -6.68 7.97 -13.89
CA LEU A 374 -5.75 9.06 -14.26
C LEU A 374 -4.32 8.76 -13.82
N SER A 375 -4.13 8.13 -12.65
CA SER A 375 -2.80 7.71 -12.19
C SER A 375 -2.21 6.59 -13.06
N ILE A 376 -3.06 5.73 -13.64
CA ILE A 376 -2.68 4.62 -14.52
C ILE A 376 -2.32 5.11 -15.92
N LEU A 377 -3.12 6.00 -16.51
CA LEU A 377 -2.84 6.58 -17.84
C LEU A 377 -1.59 7.47 -17.84
N ALA A 378 -1.20 8.01 -16.68
CA ALA A 378 -0.08 8.93 -16.52
C ALA A 378 1.24 8.28 -16.03
N VAL A 379 1.40 6.94 -16.05
CA VAL A 379 2.66 6.28 -15.62
C VAL A 379 3.85 6.52 -16.57
N ASP A 380 5.05 6.19 -16.11
CA ASP A 380 6.27 6.15 -16.93
C ASP A 380 6.47 4.77 -17.57
N TYR A 381 5.99 4.64 -18.80
CA TYR A 381 6.14 3.49 -19.69
C TYR A 381 5.77 3.94 -21.13
N PRO A 382 6.19 3.20 -22.18
CA PRO A 382 5.71 3.40 -23.56
C PRO A 382 4.19 3.28 -23.67
N VAL A 383 3.56 4.14 -24.49
CA VAL A 383 2.10 4.26 -24.58
C VAL A 383 1.43 3.13 -25.37
N ASP A 384 2.16 2.55 -26.33
CA ASP A 384 1.76 1.38 -27.11
C ASP A 384 1.78 0.08 -26.28
N LYS A 385 2.51 0.08 -25.16
CA LYS A 385 2.68 -1.08 -24.28
C LYS A 385 1.73 -1.09 -23.07
N ILE A 386 0.83 -0.10 -22.92
CA ILE A 386 -0.16 -0.06 -21.83
C ILE A 386 -1.59 -0.05 -22.36
N SER A 387 -2.46 -0.83 -21.71
CA SER A 387 -3.91 -0.69 -21.85
C SER A 387 -4.59 -0.79 -20.48
N CYS A 388 -5.41 0.20 -20.15
CA CYS A 388 -6.20 0.27 -18.93
C CYS A 388 -7.61 -0.28 -19.20
N TYR A 389 -8.03 -1.27 -18.40
CA TYR A 389 -9.36 -1.86 -18.43
C TYR A 389 -10.08 -1.57 -17.13
N VAL A 390 -11.28 -0.99 -17.23
CA VAL A 390 -12.16 -0.75 -16.07
C VAL A 390 -13.36 -1.68 -16.19
N SER A 391 -13.47 -2.64 -15.27
CA SER A 391 -14.66 -3.46 -15.12
C SER A 391 -15.64 -2.79 -14.17
N ASP A 392 -16.83 -2.48 -14.67
CA ASP A 392 -17.96 -2.02 -13.88
C ASP A 392 -18.91 -3.21 -13.65
N ASP A 393 -18.92 -3.71 -12.41
CA ASP A 393 -19.81 -4.80 -12.02
C ASP A 393 -21.21 -4.30 -11.60
N GLY A 394 -21.44 -2.98 -11.57
CA GLY A 394 -22.73 -2.33 -11.32
C GLY A 394 -23.52 -2.00 -12.58
N ALA A 395 -22.87 -1.94 -13.76
CA ALA A 395 -23.44 -1.54 -15.05
C ALA A 395 -24.10 -0.14 -15.01
N ALA A 396 -23.50 0.80 -14.29
CA ALA A 396 -24.12 2.07 -13.93
C ALA A 396 -23.71 3.20 -14.90
N MET A 397 -24.70 3.90 -15.47
CA MET A 397 -24.45 5.04 -16.37
C MET A 397 -23.57 6.12 -15.72
N LEU A 398 -23.68 6.34 -14.40
CA LEU A 398 -22.79 7.24 -13.65
C LEU A 398 -21.31 6.86 -13.79
N THR A 399 -20.97 5.57 -13.73
CA THR A 399 -19.59 5.09 -13.92
C THR A 399 -19.11 5.35 -15.34
N PHE A 400 -19.98 5.14 -16.33
CA PHE A 400 -19.70 5.35 -17.76
C PHE A 400 -19.49 6.84 -18.08
N ASP A 401 -20.42 7.71 -17.71
CA ASP A 401 -20.34 9.17 -17.92
C ASP A 401 -19.11 9.77 -17.21
N ALA A 402 -18.82 9.33 -15.98
CA ALA A 402 -17.63 9.77 -15.25
C ALA A 402 -16.33 9.32 -15.92
N LEU A 403 -16.30 8.15 -16.56
CA LEU A 403 -15.15 7.69 -17.34
C LEU A 403 -14.97 8.47 -18.64
N ALA A 404 -16.06 8.88 -19.30
CA ALA A 404 -16.01 9.75 -20.48
C ALA A 404 -15.37 11.10 -20.13
N GLU A 405 -15.86 11.78 -19.09
CA GLU A 405 -15.27 13.01 -18.53
C GLU A 405 -13.80 12.81 -18.11
N THR A 406 -13.48 11.67 -17.49
CA THR A 406 -12.11 11.32 -17.11
C THR A 406 -11.20 11.18 -18.32
N SER A 407 -11.71 10.65 -19.44
CA SER A 407 -10.94 10.51 -20.68
C SER A 407 -10.60 11.86 -21.32
N GLU A 408 -11.50 12.84 -21.27
CA GLU A 408 -11.21 14.20 -21.73
C GLU A 408 -10.17 14.90 -20.84
N PHE A 409 -10.33 14.79 -19.51
CA PHE A 409 -9.36 15.37 -18.57
C PHE A 409 -7.97 14.70 -18.70
N ALA A 410 -7.91 13.39 -18.95
CA ALA A 410 -6.65 12.67 -19.17
C ALA A 410 -5.82 13.27 -20.34
N ARG A 411 -6.46 13.72 -21.41
CA ARG A 411 -5.81 14.36 -22.57
C ARG A 411 -5.10 15.67 -22.24
N LYS A 412 -5.46 16.32 -21.12
CA LYS A 412 -4.76 17.50 -20.55
C LYS A 412 -3.78 17.11 -19.42
N TRP A 413 -4.16 16.15 -18.59
CA TRP A 413 -3.41 15.74 -17.39
C TRP A 413 -2.16 14.91 -17.68
N VAL A 414 -2.23 13.97 -18.63
CA VAL A 414 -1.12 13.06 -18.97
C VAL A 414 0.11 13.79 -19.53
N PRO A 415 0.01 14.70 -20.53
CA PRO A 415 1.18 15.46 -21.00
C PRO A 415 1.76 16.33 -19.90
N PHE A 416 0.92 17.01 -19.09
CA PHE A 416 1.39 17.77 -17.91
C PHE A 416 2.15 16.90 -16.90
N CYS A 417 1.67 15.69 -16.61
CA CYS A 417 2.33 14.74 -15.71
C CYS A 417 3.72 14.33 -16.21
N LYS A 418 3.82 13.97 -17.50
CA LYS A 418 5.07 13.50 -18.11
C LYS A 418 6.07 14.66 -18.28
N LYS A 419 5.66 15.79 -18.86
CA LYS A 419 6.46 17.01 -19.08
C LYS A 419 7.15 17.54 -17.81
N TYR A 420 6.46 17.50 -16.67
CA TYR A 420 6.96 18.05 -15.41
C TYR A 420 7.40 17.00 -14.38
N ASN A 421 7.33 15.70 -14.72
CA ASN A 421 7.57 14.56 -13.84
C ASN A 421 7.00 14.77 -12.42
N ILE A 422 5.68 14.94 -12.33
CA ILE A 422 4.99 15.16 -11.04
C ILE A 422 4.69 13.81 -10.37
N GLU A 423 4.64 13.77 -9.04
CA GLU A 423 4.20 12.58 -8.31
C GLU A 423 3.53 12.96 -6.99
N PRO A 424 2.39 12.33 -6.59
CA PRO A 424 1.72 11.20 -7.23
C PRO A 424 1.07 11.57 -8.58
N ARG A 425 0.68 10.55 -9.36
CA ARG A 425 0.01 10.74 -10.65
C ARG A 425 -1.51 10.89 -10.55
N ALA A 426 -2.09 10.66 -9.36
CA ALA A 426 -3.49 10.97 -9.05
C ALA A 426 -3.65 12.47 -8.69
N PRO A 427 -4.49 13.25 -9.39
CA PRO A 427 -4.58 14.70 -9.22
C PRO A 427 -5.10 15.15 -7.85
N GLU A 428 -6.12 14.51 -7.26
CA GLU A 428 -6.65 14.89 -5.93
C GLU A 428 -5.52 14.83 -4.88
N TRP A 429 -4.85 13.68 -4.81
CA TRP A 429 -3.75 13.44 -3.87
C TRP A 429 -2.52 14.31 -4.16
N TYR A 430 -2.33 14.80 -5.39
CA TYR A 430 -1.27 15.75 -5.74
C TYR A 430 -1.64 17.19 -5.33
N PHE A 431 -2.86 17.65 -5.60
CA PHE A 431 -3.29 19.02 -5.29
C PHE A 431 -3.65 19.23 -3.81
N ALA A 432 -4.03 18.18 -3.08
CA ALA A 432 -4.25 18.22 -1.63
C ALA A 432 -2.96 18.23 -0.79
N GLN A 433 -1.79 17.94 -1.39
CA GLN A 433 -0.52 17.89 -0.67
C GLN A 433 -0.01 19.28 -0.28
N LYS A 434 0.07 19.52 1.04
CA LYS A 434 0.60 20.74 1.68
C LYS A 434 2.14 20.76 1.72
N ILE A 435 2.78 20.21 0.70
CA ILE A 435 4.25 20.12 0.52
C ILE A 435 4.68 21.24 -0.45
N ASP A 436 5.92 21.73 -0.32
CA ASP A 436 6.50 22.66 -1.30
C ASP A 436 6.58 21.99 -2.69
N PHE A 437 5.64 22.37 -3.55
CA PHE A 437 5.48 21.86 -4.91
C PHE A 437 6.49 22.46 -5.90
N LEU A 438 7.24 23.50 -5.52
CA LEU A 438 8.31 24.10 -6.32
C LEU A 438 9.63 23.35 -6.13
N LYS A 439 9.74 22.51 -5.09
CA LYS A 439 10.95 21.76 -4.78
C LYS A 439 11.36 20.88 -5.96
N ASP A 440 12.65 20.95 -6.30
CA ASP A 440 13.29 20.16 -7.36
C ASP A 440 12.69 20.39 -8.78
N LYS A 441 11.97 21.51 -9.01
CA LYS A 441 11.40 21.89 -10.31
C LYS A 441 12.19 23.03 -10.97
N VAL A 442 12.77 22.73 -12.15
CA VAL A 442 13.67 23.65 -12.89
C VAL A 442 13.01 24.40 -14.06
N GLN A 443 11.81 23.99 -14.51
CA GLN A 443 11.14 24.61 -15.66
C GLN A 443 10.37 25.87 -15.25
N THR A 444 10.68 27.01 -15.87
CA THR A 444 10.10 28.32 -15.53
C THR A 444 8.59 28.43 -15.80
N SER A 445 8.07 27.70 -16.80
CA SER A 445 6.64 27.62 -17.12
C SER A 445 5.81 26.87 -16.06
N PHE A 446 6.45 26.04 -15.22
CA PHE A 446 5.75 25.10 -14.33
C PHE A 446 4.69 25.74 -13.45
N VAL A 447 4.92 26.94 -12.90
CA VAL A 447 3.96 27.57 -11.97
C VAL A 447 2.76 28.17 -12.72
N LYS A 448 2.93 28.59 -13.98
CA LYS A 448 1.82 28.98 -14.88
C LYS A 448 0.97 27.76 -15.22
N ASP A 449 1.61 26.71 -15.75
CA ASP A 449 0.96 25.48 -16.19
C ASP A 449 0.27 24.76 -15.02
N ARG A 450 0.91 24.66 -13.85
CA ARG A 450 0.32 24.06 -12.63
C ARG A 450 -0.92 24.83 -12.17
N ARG A 451 -0.93 26.17 -12.26
CA ARG A 451 -2.12 26.96 -11.88
C ARG A 451 -3.24 26.83 -12.91
N ALA A 452 -2.93 26.72 -14.20
CA ALA A 452 -3.93 26.39 -15.22
C ALA A 452 -4.53 24.99 -14.96
N MET A 453 -3.66 23.98 -14.82
CA MET A 453 -4.06 22.59 -14.58
C MET A 453 -4.84 22.39 -13.27
N LYS A 454 -4.55 23.17 -12.22
CA LYS A 454 -5.39 23.14 -11.01
C LYS A 454 -6.83 23.59 -11.30
N ARG A 455 -7.05 24.67 -12.07
CA ARG A 455 -8.43 25.11 -12.40
C ARG A 455 -9.17 24.07 -13.22
N GLU A 456 -8.52 23.55 -14.26
CA GLU A 456 -9.02 22.43 -15.08
C GLU A 456 -9.43 21.22 -14.23
N TYR A 457 -8.67 20.91 -13.17
CA TYR A 457 -9.01 19.83 -12.23
C TYR A 457 -10.21 20.16 -11.32
N GLU A 458 -10.28 21.37 -10.76
CA GLU A 458 -11.43 21.80 -9.94
C GLU A 458 -12.72 21.83 -10.78
N GLU A 459 -12.63 22.29 -12.04
CA GLU A 459 -13.74 22.27 -13.01
C GLU A 459 -14.17 20.84 -13.36
N PHE A 460 -13.22 19.91 -13.54
CA PHE A 460 -13.49 18.48 -13.70
C PHE A 460 -14.17 17.86 -12.45
N LYS A 461 -13.67 18.15 -11.24
CA LYS A 461 -14.27 17.72 -9.96
C LYS A 461 -15.71 18.23 -9.82
N VAL A 462 -16.00 19.46 -10.24
CA VAL A 462 -17.37 20.01 -10.30
C VAL A 462 -18.25 19.26 -11.30
N ARG A 463 -17.78 18.94 -12.51
CA ARG A 463 -18.57 18.18 -13.50
C ARG A 463 -18.88 16.76 -13.02
N VAL A 464 -17.89 16.04 -12.48
CA VAL A 464 -18.09 14.70 -11.89
C VAL A 464 -19.08 14.74 -10.72
N ASN A 465 -18.97 15.72 -9.82
CA ASN A 465 -19.92 15.89 -8.73
C ASN A 465 -21.35 16.21 -9.23
N SER A 466 -21.48 16.95 -10.33
CA SER A 466 -22.79 17.19 -10.97
C SER A 466 -23.38 15.93 -11.60
N LEU A 467 -22.56 14.99 -12.09
CA LEU A 467 -23.03 13.68 -12.55
C LEU A 467 -23.51 12.82 -11.37
N VAL A 468 -22.78 12.81 -10.24
CA VAL A 468 -23.19 12.10 -9.02
C VAL A 468 -24.55 12.63 -8.52
N ALA A 469 -24.70 13.95 -8.38
CA ALA A 469 -25.96 14.57 -7.93
C ALA A 469 -27.14 14.39 -8.92
N LYS A 470 -26.86 14.15 -10.21
CA LYS A 470 -27.87 13.74 -11.20
C LYS A 470 -28.26 12.26 -11.00
N ALA A 471 -27.29 11.39 -10.75
CA ALA A 471 -27.48 9.95 -10.61
C ALA A 471 -28.30 9.52 -9.38
N GLU A 472 -28.32 10.33 -8.31
CA GLU A 472 -29.21 10.11 -7.15
C GLU A 472 -30.71 10.09 -7.53
N LYS A 473 -31.08 10.71 -8.66
CA LYS A 473 -32.46 10.84 -9.13
C LYS A 473 -32.67 9.97 -10.37
N VAL A 474 -32.86 8.67 -10.14
CA VAL A 474 -33.19 7.69 -11.18
C VAL A 474 -34.51 8.08 -11.89
N PRO A 475 -34.54 8.24 -13.22
CA PRO A 475 -35.78 8.52 -13.95
C PRO A 475 -36.73 7.30 -13.96
N GLU A 476 -38.04 7.54 -14.00
CA GLU A 476 -39.05 6.47 -14.03
C GLU A 476 -38.99 5.64 -15.33
N GLU A 477 -38.63 6.25 -16.45
CA GLU A 477 -38.41 5.59 -17.75
C GLU A 477 -37.03 4.90 -17.85
N GLY A 478 -36.21 4.97 -16.79
CA GLY A 478 -34.82 4.51 -16.77
C GLY A 478 -33.82 5.53 -17.33
N TRP A 479 -32.54 5.13 -17.37
CA TRP A 479 -31.48 5.96 -17.96
C TRP A 479 -31.50 5.91 -19.48
N ILE A 480 -31.19 7.04 -20.11
CA ILE A 480 -31.15 7.25 -21.56
C ILE A 480 -29.81 7.92 -21.89
N MET A 481 -29.13 7.40 -22.93
CA MET A 481 -27.83 7.87 -23.43
C MET A 481 -27.97 9.19 -24.22
N GLN A 482 -26.85 9.87 -24.47
CA GLN A 482 -26.83 11.18 -25.14
C GLN A 482 -27.34 11.15 -26.60
N ASP A 483 -27.36 9.97 -27.23
CA ASP A 483 -27.92 9.71 -28.56
C ASP A 483 -29.43 9.43 -28.56
N GLY A 484 -30.07 9.40 -27.38
CA GLY A 484 -31.48 9.09 -27.19
C GLY A 484 -31.80 7.59 -27.06
N THR A 485 -30.80 6.71 -27.02
CA THR A 485 -31.01 5.27 -26.81
C THR A 485 -31.16 4.91 -25.32
N PRO A 486 -31.98 3.91 -24.95
CA PRO A 486 -32.10 3.47 -23.56
C PRO A 486 -30.83 2.76 -23.08
N TRP A 487 -30.35 3.09 -21.88
CA TRP A 487 -29.14 2.51 -21.30
C TRP A 487 -29.28 0.99 -21.12
N PRO A 488 -28.41 0.15 -21.72
CA PRO A 488 -28.57 -1.31 -21.65
C PRO A 488 -28.41 -1.88 -20.23
N GLY A 489 -27.67 -1.20 -19.35
CA GLY A 489 -27.48 -1.57 -17.94
C GLY A 489 -28.63 -1.21 -17.00
N ASN A 490 -29.78 -0.72 -17.50
CA ASN A 490 -30.91 -0.25 -16.67
C ASN A 490 -31.43 -1.29 -15.66
N ASN A 491 -31.26 -2.60 -15.93
CA ASN A 491 -31.47 -3.65 -14.94
C ASN A 491 -30.13 -4.28 -14.53
N THR A 492 -29.65 -3.98 -13.33
CA THR A 492 -28.35 -4.48 -12.81
C THR A 492 -28.26 -6.00 -12.61
N ARG A 493 -29.37 -6.74 -12.80
CA ARG A 493 -29.43 -8.21 -12.74
C ARG A 493 -29.67 -8.89 -14.09
N ASP A 494 -30.13 -8.16 -15.11
CA ASP A 494 -30.39 -8.69 -16.46
C ASP A 494 -30.03 -7.62 -17.52
N HIS A 495 -28.79 -7.65 -18.00
CA HIS A 495 -28.26 -6.74 -19.01
C HIS A 495 -27.24 -7.44 -19.92
N PRO A 496 -27.14 -7.03 -21.21
CA PRO A 496 -26.12 -7.54 -22.11
C PRO A 496 -24.71 -7.10 -21.66
N GLY A 497 -23.69 -7.82 -22.13
CA GLY A 497 -22.31 -7.36 -21.99
C GLY A 497 -22.09 -6.08 -22.79
N MET A 498 -21.42 -5.09 -22.19
CA MET A 498 -21.13 -3.79 -22.79
C MET A 498 -19.62 -3.58 -22.85
N LEU A 499 -19.13 -3.01 -23.95
CA LEU A 499 -17.72 -2.70 -24.11
C LEU A 499 -17.55 -1.40 -24.90
N GLN A 500 -16.76 -0.48 -24.36
CA GLN A 500 -16.45 0.81 -25.01
C GLN A 500 -14.94 1.08 -24.92
N VAL A 501 -14.36 1.60 -26.01
CA VAL A 501 -12.98 2.12 -26.02
C VAL A 501 -13.05 3.65 -26.04
N PHE A 502 -12.40 4.29 -25.07
CA PHE A 502 -12.38 5.76 -24.93
C PHE A 502 -11.09 6.40 -25.45
N LEU A 503 -9.93 5.80 -25.14
CA LEU A 503 -8.60 6.31 -25.50
C LEU A 503 -7.78 5.24 -26.24
N GLY A 504 -6.68 5.67 -26.86
CA GLY A 504 -5.80 4.86 -27.71
C GLY A 504 -5.80 5.37 -29.15
N HIS A 505 -5.21 4.60 -30.08
CA HIS A 505 -5.08 4.96 -31.50
C HIS A 505 -6.38 5.42 -32.20
N SER A 506 -7.55 4.93 -31.75
CA SER A 506 -8.88 5.34 -32.24
C SER A 506 -9.61 6.38 -31.38
N GLY A 507 -9.06 6.76 -30.23
CA GLY A 507 -9.68 7.66 -29.23
C GLY A 507 -9.17 9.10 -29.25
N GLY A 508 -8.29 9.44 -30.20
CA GLY A 508 -7.71 10.78 -30.35
C GLY A 508 -6.45 11.03 -29.52
N LEU A 509 -5.72 12.07 -29.92
CA LEU A 509 -4.41 12.46 -29.39
C LEU A 509 -4.52 13.34 -28.13
N ASP A 510 -3.43 13.54 -27.40
CA ASP A 510 -3.35 14.50 -26.28
C ASP A 510 -3.33 15.97 -26.75
N SER A 511 -3.15 16.92 -25.82
CA SER A 511 -3.04 18.35 -26.14
C SER A 511 -1.84 18.73 -27.01
N ASP A 512 -0.82 17.87 -27.06
CA ASP A 512 0.50 18.14 -27.62
C ASP A 512 0.71 17.36 -28.95
N GLY A 513 -0.22 16.46 -29.30
CA GLY A 513 -0.25 15.68 -30.54
C GLY A 513 0.16 14.21 -30.42
N ASN A 514 0.31 13.67 -29.20
CA ASN A 514 0.78 12.30 -28.94
C ASN A 514 -0.38 11.32 -28.66
N GLU A 515 -0.14 10.02 -28.80
CA GLU A 515 -1.12 9.00 -28.39
C GLU A 515 -1.14 8.79 -26.86
N LEU A 516 -2.34 8.55 -26.31
CA LEU A 516 -2.52 8.10 -24.93
C LEU A 516 -2.63 6.56 -24.86
N PRO A 517 -2.29 5.92 -23.72
CA PRO A 517 -2.58 4.51 -23.50
C PRO A 517 -4.07 4.21 -23.67
N ARG A 518 -4.39 3.00 -24.15
CA ARG A 518 -5.78 2.61 -24.42
C ARG A 518 -6.61 2.58 -23.12
N LEU A 519 -7.84 3.10 -23.15
CA LEU A 519 -8.80 2.98 -22.05
C LEU A 519 -10.03 2.22 -22.53
N VAL A 520 -10.34 1.09 -21.88
CA VAL A 520 -11.47 0.20 -22.20
C VAL A 520 -12.39 0.09 -20.99
N TYR A 521 -13.66 0.45 -21.16
CA TYR A 521 -14.75 0.13 -20.22
C TYR A 521 -15.36 -1.21 -20.58
N VAL A 522 -15.60 -2.06 -19.58
CA VAL A 522 -16.23 -3.37 -19.73
C VAL A 522 -17.30 -3.54 -18.64
N SER A 523 -18.53 -3.84 -19.05
CA SER A 523 -19.54 -4.43 -18.16
C SER A 523 -19.82 -5.85 -18.66
N ARG A 524 -19.77 -6.82 -17.75
CA ARG A 524 -20.05 -8.23 -18.09
C ARG A 524 -21.53 -8.42 -18.42
N GLU A 525 -21.86 -9.44 -19.21
CA GLU A 525 -23.26 -9.86 -19.31
C GLU A 525 -23.72 -10.44 -17.98
N LYS A 526 -24.89 -10.01 -17.50
CA LYS A 526 -25.53 -10.56 -16.31
C LYS A 526 -26.97 -10.93 -16.63
N ARG A 527 -27.40 -12.08 -16.14
CA ARG A 527 -28.74 -12.65 -16.34
C ARG A 527 -29.30 -13.17 -15.03
N ALA A 528 -30.62 -13.17 -14.90
CA ALA A 528 -31.30 -13.85 -13.80
C ALA A 528 -30.98 -15.35 -13.80
N GLY A 529 -30.71 -15.92 -12.62
CA GLY A 529 -30.40 -17.36 -12.43
C GLY A 529 -28.93 -17.75 -12.62
N PHE A 530 -28.10 -16.93 -13.26
CA PHE A 530 -26.66 -17.16 -13.38
C PHE A 530 -25.90 -16.71 -12.12
N GLN A 531 -24.79 -17.39 -11.80
CA GLN A 531 -23.90 -17.03 -10.69
C GLN A 531 -22.70 -16.22 -11.20
N HIS A 532 -22.57 -14.97 -10.74
CA HIS A 532 -21.66 -13.99 -11.34
C HIS A 532 -20.30 -13.85 -10.64
N HIS A 533 -20.08 -14.62 -9.57
CA HIS A 533 -18.78 -14.77 -8.87
C HIS A 533 -18.08 -13.47 -8.39
N LYS A 534 -18.79 -12.34 -8.32
CA LYS A 534 -18.29 -11.03 -7.85
C LYS A 534 -16.97 -10.65 -8.57
N LYS A 535 -16.00 -10.08 -7.83
CA LYS A 535 -14.67 -9.68 -8.33
C LYS A 535 -13.93 -10.81 -9.04
N ALA A 536 -13.95 -12.05 -8.54
CA ALA A 536 -13.29 -13.17 -9.21
C ALA A 536 -13.78 -13.37 -10.66
N GLY A 537 -15.10 -13.28 -10.88
CA GLY A 537 -15.70 -13.33 -12.22
C GLY A 537 -15.43 -12.08 -13.07
N ALA A 538 -15.39 -10.90 -12.45
CA ALA A 538 -14.99 -9.66 -13.11
C ALA A 538 -13.56 -9.75 -13.67
N MET A 539 -12.62 -10.19 -12.82
CA MET A 539 -11.22 -10.40 -13.19
C MET A 539 -11.06 -11.47 -14.29
N ASN A 540 -11.78 -12.60 -14.21
CA ASN A 540 -11.70 -13.63 -15.23
C ASN A 540 -12.24 -13.17 -16.59
N ALA A 541 -13.33 -12.39 -16.63
CA ALA A 541 -13.80 -11.77 -17.87
C ALA A 541 -12.78 -10.74 -18.42
N LEU A 542 -12.16 -9.93 -17.55
CA LEU A 542 -11.10 -9.00 -17.95
C LEU A 542 -9.91 -9.72 -18.59
N VAL A 543 -9.45 -10.85 -18.02
CA VAL A 543 -8.37 -11.67 -18.62
C VAL A 543 -8.72 -12.11 -20.04
N ARG A 544 -9.95 -12.60 -20.27
CA ARG A 544 -10.42 -13.08 -21.58
C ARG A 544 -10.53 -11.96 -22.60
N VAL A 545 -11.22 -10.87 -22.25
CA VAL A 545 -11.46 -9.74 -23.17
C VAL A 545 -10.17 -8.99 -23.52
N SER A 546 -9.25 -8.89 -22.57
CA SER A 546 -7.91 -8.35 -22.79
C SER A 546 -7.09 -9.22 -23.75
N ALA A 547 -7.17 -10.55 -23.64
CA ALA A 547 -6.48 -11.44 -24.59
C ALA A 547 -6.97 -11.27 -26.05
N VAL A 548 -8.26 -10.98 -26.25
CA VAL A 548 -8.80 -10.70 -27.59
C VAL A 548 -8.35 -9.32 -28.12
N LEU A 549 -8.27 -8.29 -27.26
CA LEU A 549 -8.07 -6.90 -27.69
C LEU A 549 -6.62 -6.40 -27.69
N THR A 550 -5.74 -6.96 -26.86
CA THR A 550 -4.34 -6.49 -26.65
C THR A 550 -3.36 -7.64 -26.41
N ASN A 551 -3.76 -8.64 -25.62
CA ASN A 551 -2.95 -9.78 -25.20
C ASN A 551 -1.59 -9.37 -24.60
N GLY A 552 -1.59 -8.44 -23.65
CA GLY A 552 -0.38 -8.04 -22.93
C GLY A 552 0.17 -9.17 -22.07
N GLN A 553 1.47 -9.45 -22.18
CA GLN A 553 2.13 -10.60 -21.53
C GLN A 553 1.99 -10.59 -19.99
N TYR A 554 1.87 -9.40 -19.41
CA TYR A 554 1.69 -9.20 -17.97
C TYR A 554 0.39 -8.43 -17.67
N MET A 555 -0.21 -8.70 -16.50
CA MET A 555 -1.44 -8.05 -16.05
C MET A 555 -1.28 -7.48 -14.63
N LEU A 556 -1.42 -6.16 -14.46
CA LEU A 556 -1.48 -5.51 -13.15
C LEU A 556 -2.94 -5.44 -12.68
N ASN A 557 -3.25 -5.97 -11.50
CA ASN A 557 -4.55 -5.78 -10.85
C ASN A 557 -4.50 -4.70 -9.76
N LEU A 558 -5.50 -3.81 -9.77
CA LEU A 558 -5.74 -2.75 -8.79
C LEU A 558 -7.22 -2.69 -8.37
N ASP A 559 -7.46 -2.40 -7.09
CA ASP A 559 -8.77 -1.96 -6.60
C ASP A 559 -9.01 -0.49 -7.02
N CYS A 560 -10.28 -0.10 -7.18
CA CYS A 560 -10.65 1.27 -7.56
C CYS A 560 -10.17 2.34 -6.55
N ASP A 561 -9.96 1.97 -5.29
CA ASP A 561 -9.42 2.84 -4.23
C ASP A 561 -7.88 2.82 -4.13
N HIS A 562 -7.16 2.16 -5.05
CA HIS A 562 -5.69 2.07 -5.07
C HIS A 562 -5.05 2.70 -6.31
N TYR A 563 -4.45 3.88 -6.15
CA TYR A 563 -3.79 4.66 -7.19
C TYR A 563 -2.28 4.43 -7.26
N ILE A 564 -1.68 4.77 -8.40
CA ILE A 564 -0.23 4.67 -8.63
C ILE A 564 0.49 5.92 -8.09
N ASN A 565 1.27 5.72 -7.02
CA ASN A 565 2.00 6.78 -6.32
C ASN A 565 3.46 6.89 -6.79
N ASN A 566 4.11 5.80 -7.19
CA ASN A 566 5.41 5.82 -7.87
C ASN A 566 5.22 5.49 -9.35
N SER A 567 5.56 6.44 -10.22
CA SER A 567 5.39 6.31 -11.66
C SER A 567 6.28 5.25 -12.31
N SER A 568 7.38 4.83 -11.66
CA SER A 568 8.28 3.77 -12.14
C SER A 568 7.86 2.34 -11.75
N ALA A 569 6.76 2.14 -11.04
CA ALA A 569 6.38 0.84 -10.45
C ALA A 569 6.26 -0.31 -11.48
N LEU A 570 5.86 -0.02 -12.72
CA LEU A 570 5.83 -1.02 -13.79
C LEU A 570 7.23 -1.44 -14.25
N ARG A 571 8.14 -0.47 -14.44
CA ARG A 571 9.55 -0.74 -14.77
C ARG A 571 10.23 -1.56 -13.65
N GLU A 572 9.91 -1.28 -12.39
CA GLU A 572 10.38 -2.09 -11.25
C GLU A 572 9.89 -3.54 -11.29
N ALA A 573 8.64 -3.79 -11.69
CA ALA A 573 8.13 -5.15 -11.86
C ALA A 573 8.82 -5.87 -13.03
N MET A 574 9.07 -5.17 -14.15
CA MET A 574 9.80 -5.73 -15.30
C MET A 574 11.26 -6.09 -14.97
N CYS A 575 11.91 -5.41 -14.02
CA CYS A 575 13.25 -5.80 -13.52
C CYS A 575 13.29 -7.20 -12.88
N PHE A 576 12.14 -7.80 -12.55
CA PHE A 576 12.04 -9.20 -12.14
C PHE A 576 11.45 -10.09 -13.25
N LEU A 577 10.38 -9.63 -13.89
CA LEU A 577 9.59 -10.42 -14.86
C LEU A 577 10.31 -10.63 -16.20
N MET A 578 11.11 -9.65 -16.65
CA MET A 578 11.91 -9.71 -17.88
C MET A 578 13.37 -10.13 -17.64
N ASP A 579 13.78 -10.51 -16.42
CA ASP A 579 15.12 -11.06 -16.20
C ASP A 579 15.19 -12.49 -16.77
N PRO A 580 16.06 -12.80 -17.76
CA PRO A 580 16.07 -14.12 -18.41
C PRO A 580 16.31 -15.30 -17.46
N ASN A 581 16.97 -15.08 -16.32
CA ASN A 581 17.30 -16.13 -15.35
C ASN A 581 16.18 -16.39 -14.34
N LEU A 582 15.36 -15.37 -14.06
CA LEU A 582 14.38 -15.37 -12.97
C LEU A 582 12.93 -15.28 -13.47
N GLY A 583 12.68 -14.42 -14.46
CA GLY A 583 11.37 -14.07 -15.01
C GLY A 583 10.54 -15.26 -15.45
N ARG A 584 11.15 -16.20 -16.19
CA ARG A 584 10.51 -17.45 -16.66
C ARG A 584 9.90 -18.31 -15.54
N LYS A 585 10.22 -18.08 -14.26
CA LYS A 585 9.68 -18.83 -13.12
C LYS A 585 8.80 -18.01 -12.18
N ILE A 586 8.57 -16.73 -12.50
CA ILE A 586 7.73 -15.83 -11.70
C ILE A 586 6.27 -15.90 -12.19
N CYS A 587 5.34 -16.18 -11.28
CA CYS A 587 3.91 -16.02 -11.53
C CYS A 587 3.42 -14.59 -11.26
N TYR A 588 3.95 -13.90 -10.24
CA TYR A 588 3.61 -12.52 -9.96
C TYR A 588 4.63 -11.75 -9.10
N VAL A 589 4.62 -10.43 -9.23
CA VAL A 589 5.32 -9.45 -8.36
C VAL A 589 4.29 -8.70 -7.52
N GLN A 590 4.30 -8.93 -6.22
CA GLN A 590 3.43 -8.26 -5.25
C GLN A 590 4.16 -7.07 -4.61
N PHE A 591 3.49 -5.92 -4.51
CA PHE A 591 3.97 -4.73 -3.80
C PHE A 591 3.26 -4.57 -2.44
N PRO A 592 3.84 -3.84 -1.46
CA PRO A 592 3.17 -3.49 -0.22
C PRO A 592 1.97 -2.58 -0.47
N GLN A 593 0.82 -2.91 0.10
CA GLN A 593 -0.28 -1.96 0.21
C GLN A 593 0.06 -0.93 1.29
N ARG A 594 -0.16 0.35 0.98
CA ARG A 594 -0.02 1.47 1.92
C ARG A 594 -1.27 2.34 1.80
N PHE A 595 -1.66 2.98 2.89
CA PHE A 595 -2.88 3.79 2.91
C PHE A 595 -2.61 5.24 3.30
N ASP A 596 -3.38 6.14 2.70
CA ASP A 596 -3.51 7.54 3.11
C ASP A 596 -4.67 7.70 4.10
N GLY A 597 -4.89 8.92 4.61
CA GLY A 597 -5.98 9.24 5.55
C GLY A 597 -5.82 8.66 6.97
N ILE A 598 -4.69 8.04 7.30
CA ILE A 598 -4.45 7.43 8.62
C ILE A 598 -4.13 8.51 9.65
N ASP A 599 -4.82 8.48 10.80
CA ASP A 599 -4.49 9.27 11.99
C ASP A 599 -3.00 9.16 12.36
N THR A 600 -2.42 10.28 12.78
CA THR A 600 -1.10 10.38 13.45
C THR A 600 -0.81 9.25 14.45
N ASN A 601 -1.81 8.77 15.18
CA ASN A 601 -1.67 7.69 16.16
C ASN A 601 -2.00 6.29 15.61
N ASP A 602 -2.51 6.12 14.39
CA ASP A 602 -3.06 4.85 13.84
C ASP A 602 -3.77 3.97 14.90
N ARG A 603 -4.85 4.51 15.50
CA ARG A 603 -5.57 3.85 16.60
C ARG A 603 -6.11 2.46 16.26
N TYR A 604 -6.25 2.13 14.98
CA TYR A 604 -6.87 0.89 14.50
C TYR A 604 -5.88 -0.04 13.77
N ALA A 605 -4.57 0.24 13.82
CA ALA A 605 -3.51 -0.51 13.13
C ALA A 605 -3.80 -0.71 11.62
N ASN A 606 -4.34 0.33 10.97
CA ASN A 606 -4.69 0.31 9.55
C ASN A 606 -3.46 0.19 8.65
N ARG A 607 -2.25 0.58 9.11
CA ARG A 607 -0.99 0.40 8.36
C ARG A 607 -0.60 -1.07 8.15
N ASN A 608 -1.01 -1.97 9.05
CA ASN A 608 -0.69 -3.40 9.01
C ASN A 608 0.81 -3.72 8.76
N THR A 609 1.72 -2.92 9.33
CA THR A 609 3.17 -2.98 9.02
C THR A 609 3.82 -4.29 9.46
N VAL A 610 3.31 -4.97 10.50
CA VAL A 610 3.77 -6.32 10.87
C VAL A 610 3.57 -7.32 9.73
N PHE A 611 2.42 -7.30 9.04
CA PHE A 611 2.17 -8.20 7.91
C PHE A 611 3.04 -7.84 6.69
N PHE A 612 3.04 -6.58 6.26
CA PHE A 612 3.73 -6.17 5.04
C PHE A 612 5.26 -6.09 5.20
N ASP A 613 5.77 -5.60 6.34
CA ASP A 613 7.20 -5.32 6.56
C ASP A 613 7.94 -6.40 7.36
N ILE A 614 7.24 -7.42 7.86
CA ILE A 614 7.83 -8.59 8.56
C ILE A 614 7.42 -9.89 7.87
N ASN A 615 6.13 -10.23 7.83
CA ASN A 615 5.68 -11.54 7.34
C ASN A 615 6.01 -11.77 5.85
N LEU A 616 5.60 -10.86 4.95
CA LEU A 616 5.81 -11.06 3.50
C LEU A 616 7.29 -11.07 3.09
N ARG A 617 8.16 -10.33 3.79
CA ARG A 617 9.62 -10.39 3.62
C ARG A 617 10.22 -11.73 4.06
N GLY A 618 9.60 -12.42 5.01
CA GLY A 618 9.92 -13.81 5.36
C GLY A 618 9.61 -14.77 4.21
N LEU A 619 8.38 -14.69 3.68
CA LEU A 619 7.91 -15.57 2.60
C LEU A 619 8.68 -15.40 1.28
N ASP A 620 9.09 -14.18 0.93
CA ASP A 620 9.93 -13.91 -0.25
C ASP A 620 11.29 -14.65 -0.23
N GLY A 621 11.78 -15.00 0.96
CA GLY A 621 12.96 -15.84 1.11
C GLY A 621 12.73 -17.33 0.81
N ILE A 622 11.48 -17.80 0.89
CA ILE A 622 11.07 -19.21 0.76
C ILE A 622 10.59 -19.48 -0.67
N GLN A 623 9.35 -19.13 -1.02
CA GLN A 623 8.78 -19.29 -2.37
C GLN A 623 8.15 -17.99 -2.92
N GLY A 624 7.87 -17.00 -2.07
CA GLY A 624 7.32 -15.71 -2.48
C GLY A 624 6.19 -15.22 -1.56
N PRO A 625 5.80 -13.94 -1.59
CA PRO A 625 4.62 -13.46 -0.87
C PRO A 625 3.32 -14.10 -1.39
N VAL A 626 2.32 -14.23 -0.52
CA VAL A 626 0.95 -14.53 -0.94
C VAL A 626 0.36 -13.33 -1.71
N TYR A 627 -0.54 -13.59 -2.65
CA TYR A 627 -1.33 -12.55 -3.32
C TYR A 627 -2.40 -12.00 -2.36
N VAL A 628 -2.61 -10.67 -2.37
CA VAL A 628 -3.43 -9.93 -1.38
C VAL A 628 -4.45 -8.98 -2.02
N GLY A 629 -4.93 -9.28 -3.22
CA GLY A 629 -6.12 -8.64 -3.81
C GLY A 629 -5.90 -7.35 -4.64
N THR A 630 -4.76 -6.66 -4.49
CA THR A 630 -4.40 -5.44 -5.24
C THR A 630 -2.88 -5.18 -5.21
N GLY A 631 -2.37 -4.39 -6.17
CA GLY A 631 -0.97 -3.98 -6.26
C GLY A 631 -0.03 -5.10 -6.72
N CYS A 632 -0.48 -5.93 -7.66
CA CYS A 632 0.19 -7.16 -8.07
C CYS A 632 0.24 -7.31 -9.59
N VAL A 633 1.46 -7.52 -10.14
CA VAL A 633 1.69 -7.75 -11.58
C VAL A 633 1.86 -9.24 -11.83
N PHE A 634 0.92 -9.85 -12.54
CA PHE A 634 0.88 -11.27 -12.88
C PHE A 634 1.46 -11.57 -14.27
N ASN A 635 2.02 -12.78 -14.42
CA ASN A 635 2.30 -13.42 -15.70
C ASN A 635 1.04 -14.10 -16.24
N ARG A 636 0.65 -13.78 -17.49
CA ARG A 636 -0.58 -14.28 -18.12
C ARG A 636 -0.59 -15.81 -18.24
N THR A 637 0.52 -16.42 -18.63
CA THR A 637 0.63 -17.90 -18.78
C THR A 637 0.41 -18.64 -17.46
N ALA A 638 0.89 -18.06 -16.34
CA ALA A 638 0.72 -18.64 -15.01
C ALA A 638 -0.74 -18.60 -14.52
N LEU A 639 -1.51 -17.56 -14.92
CA LEU A 639 -2.96 -17.47 -14.65
C LEU A 639 -3.79 -18.41 -15.55
N TYR A 640 -3.35 -18.64 -16.79
CA TYR A 640 -3.87 -19.74 -17.64
C TYR A 640 -3.55 -21.14 -17.10
N GLY A 641 -2.78 -21.23 -16.01
CA GLY A 641 -2.56 -22.46 -15.27
C GLY A 641 -1.61 -23.43 -15.95
N TYR A 642 -0.77 -22.94 -16.88
CA TYR A 642 0.41 -23.68 -17.34
C TYR A 642 1.39 -23.90 -16.17
N GLU A 643 2.26 -24.89 -16.31
CA GLU A 643 3.32 -25.14 -15.33
C GLU A 643 4.53 -24.23 -15.59
N PRO A 644 5.34 -23.91 -14.56
CA PRO A 644 6.58 -23.17 -14.77
C PRO A 644 7.59 -24.03 -15.54
N PRO A 645 8.34 -23.47 -16.51
CA PRO A 645 9.32 -24.20 -17.31
C PRO A 645 10.34 -24.94 -16.43
N MET A 646 10.37 -26.25 -16.60
CA MET A 646 11.25 -27.15 -15.88
C MET A 646 12.69 -26.92 -16.32
N LYS A 647 13.63 -26.89 -15.36
CA LYS A 647 15.03 -27.21 -15.73
C LYS A 647 15.12 -28.72 -15.74
N ASN A 648 15.51 -29.31 -16.87
CA ASN A 648 15.93 -30.70 -16.91
C ASN A 648 17.01 -30.91 -15.85
N LYS A 649 16.67 -31.71 -14.84
CA LYS A 649 17.50 -31.89 -13.66
C LYS A 649 18.46 -33.02 -13.96
N GLU A 650 19.65 -32.68 -14.46
CA GLU A 650 20.71 -33.65 -14.69
C GLU A 650 20.87 -34.58 -13.48
N SER A 651 21.03 -35.87 -13.76
CA SER A 651 21.18 -36.89 -12.74
C SER A 651 22.57 -36.78 -12.10
N GLY A 652 22.68 -35.87 -11.13
CA GLY A 652 23.92 -35.49 -10.47
C GLY A 652 24.73 -36.70 -10.00
N LEU A 653 26.05 -36.59 -10.14
CA LEU A 653 27.06 -37.67 -10.10
C LEU A 653 26.87 -38.74 -9.00
N LEU A 654 26.31 -38.35 -7.86
CA LEU A 654 25.97 -39.22 -6.73
C LEU A 654 25.00 -40.38 -7.07
N SER A 655 24.14 -40.26 -8.10
CA SER A 655 23.29 -41.37 -8.54
C SER A 655 24.05 -42.45 -9.30
N LYS A 656 25.17 -42.10 -9.95
CA LYS A 656 26.04 -43.02 -10.69
C LYS A 656 27.09 -43.69 -9.80
N LEU A 657 27.32 -43.19 -8.58
CA LEU A 657 28.33 -43.71 -7.65
C LEU A 657 27.81 -44.84 -6.74
N CYS A 658 26.49 -44.92 -6.52
CA CYS A 658 25.84 -46.00 -5.75
C CYS A 658 25.46 -47.16 -6.68
N GLY A 659 26.42 -48.06 -6.92
CA GLY A 659 26.31 -49.16 -7.89
C GLY A 659 25.10 -50.09 -7.69
N GLY A 660 24.51 -50.51 -8.81
CA GLY A 660 23.22 -51.21 -8.82
C GLY A 660 23.23 -52.68 -8.36
N ARG A 661 22.01 -53.20 -8.15
CA ARG A 661 21.72 -54.64 -8.18
C ARG A 661 20.59 -54.93 -9.16
N THR A 662 20.91 -55.59 -10.27
CA THR A 662 19.92 -56.09 -11.23
C THR A 662 19.28 -57.39 -10.74
N SER A 663 17.99 -57.36 -10.41
CA SER A 663 17.19 -58.58 -10.21
C SER A 663 16.21 -58.77 -11.39
N LYS A 664 16.56 -59.64 -12.34
CA LYS A 664 15.61 -60.09 -13.37
C LYS A 664 14.56 -61.01 -12.72
N SER A 665 13.28 -60.65 -12.80
CA SER A 665 12.17 -61.60 -12.76
C SER A 665 11.43 -61.54 -14.10
N LYS A 666 10.95 -62.69 -14.59
CA LYS A 666 10.19 -62.77 -15.84
C LYS A 666 8.72 -62.44 -15.58
N SER A 667 8.11 -61.65 -16.46
CA SER A 667 6.66 -61.41 -16.48
C SER A 667 5.93 -62.48 -17.29
N THR A 668 5.13 -63.30 -16.61
CA THR A 668 4.13 -64.20 -17.23
C THR A 668 2.96 -64.38 -16.26
N GLY A 669 1.73 -64.03 -16.67
CA GLY A 669 0.52 -64.38 -15.92
C GLY A 669 -0.48 -63.26 -15.66
N SER A 670 -1.50 -63.18 -16.53
CA SER A 670 -2.90 -62.79 -16.23
C SER A 670 -3.23 -61.65 -15.23
N LYS A 671 -3.79 -60.57 -15.80
CA LYS A 671 -4.89 -59.73 -15.28
C LYS A 671 -5.46 -60.07 -13.89
N LYS A 672 -5.46 -59.08 -13.00
CA LYS A 672 -6.70 -58.67 -12.30
C LYS A 672 -6.69 -57.15 -12.09
N SER A 673 -7.88 -56.56 -12.06
CA SER A 673 -8.12 -55.13 -11.95
C SER A 673 -8.34 -54.72 -10.50
N ASP A 674 -7.84 -53.55 -10.12
CA ASP A 674 -8.49 -52.72 -9.11
C ASP A 674 -8.46 -51.25 -9.53
N LYS A 675 -9.50 -50.51 -9.14
CA LYS A 675 -9.70 -49.10 -9.52
C LYS A 675 -9.26 -48.18 -8.39
N HIS A 676 -8.27 -47.34 -8.65
CA HIS A 676 -8.15 -46.04 -7.99
C HIS A 676 -8.21 -44.94 -9.04
N ALA A 677 -8.84 -43.82 -8.68
CA ALA A 677 -9.10 -42.71 -9.61
C ALA A 677 -7.82 -41.92 -9.87
N ASP A 678 -7.45 -41.78 -11.13
CA ASP A 678 -6.23 -41.10 -11.55
C ASP A 678 -6.41 -39.57 -11.62
N GLY A 679 -5.32 -38.84 -11.41
CA GLY A 679 -5.29 -37.38 -11.35
C GLY A 679 -5.23 -36.74 -12.73
N SER A 680 -6.38 -36.52 -13.35
CA SER A 680 -6.49 -35.98 -14.72
C SER A 680 -6.01 -34.52 -14.88
N VAL A 681 -4.69 -34.33 -15.03
CA VAL A 681 -4.06 -33.16 -15.65
C VAL A 681 -3.06 -33.68 -16.68
N PRO A 682 -3.33 -33.58 -17.99
CA PRO A 682 -2.37 -33.97 -19.01
C PRO A 682 -1.11 -33.12 -18.90
N VAL A 683 0.05 -33.76 -19.02
CA VAL A 683 1.31 -33.05 -19.24
C VAL A 683 1.28 -32.48 -20.66
N PHE A 684 1.56 -31.20 -20.77
CA PHE A 684 1.85 -30.52 -22.03
C PHE A 684 3.15 -29.73 -21.81
N ASN A 685 4.27 -30.18 -22.34
CA ASN A 685 5.35 -29.26 -22.68
C ASN A 685 4.99 -28.60 -24.02
N LEU A 686 5.55 -27.43 -24.30
CA LEU A 686 5.35 -26.76 -25.59
C LEU A 686 6.06 -27.53 -26.72
N GLU A 687 7.19 -28.16 -26.37
CA GLU A 687 8.04 -29.00 -27.22
C GLU A 687 7.27 -30.22 -27.79
N ASP A 688 6.34 -30.80 -27.02
CA ASP A 688 5.50 -31.94 -27.43
C ASP A 688 4.50 -31.60 -28.57
N ILE A 689 4.40 -30.33 -28.97
CA ILE A 689 3.48 -29.84 -30.02
C ILE A 689 4.22 -29.49 -31.33
N GLU A 690 5.51 -29.17 -31.29
CA GLU A 690 6.29 -28.85 -32.50
C GLU A 690 6.86 -30.10 -33.20
N GLU A 691 7.16 -31.19 -32.48
CA GLU A 691 7.69 -32.43 -33.09
C GLU A 691 6.67 -33.21 -33.95
N GLY A 692 5.38 -32.82 -33.96
CA GLY A 692 4.30 -33.55 -34.62
C GLY A 692 4.20 -33.44 -36.15
N ILE A 693 5.20 -32.88 -36.84
CA ILE A 693 5.09 -32.49 -38.26
C ILE A 693 5.49 -33.61 -39.26
N GLU A 694 6.15 -34.69 -38.84
CA GLU A 694 6.61 -35.78 -39.73
C GLU A 694 6.10 -37.18 -39.32
N GLY A 695 4.78 -37.50 -39.48
CA GLY A 695 4.21 -38.68 -38.77
C GLY A 695 2.99 -39.49 -39.26
N SER A 696 2.47 -39.37 -40.50
CA SER A 696 1.53 -40.36 -41.12
C SER A 696 0.06 -40.48 -40.64
N GLY A 697 -0.64 -39.37 -40.47
CA GLY A 697 -1.77 -39.03 -41.35
C GLY A 697 -3.10 -39.81 -41.23
N PHE A 698 -3.37 -40.51 -40.11
CA PHE A 698 -4.75 -40.95 -39.80
C PHE A 698 -5.09 -41.04 -38.30
N ASP A 699 -4.12 -41.32 -37.41
CA ASP A 699 -4.31 -41.06 -35.97
C ASP A 699 -4.06 -39.58 -35.61
N ASP A 700 -3.33 -38.83 -36.47
CA ASP A 700 -3.00 -37.41 -36.27
C ASP A 700 -4.24 -36.52 -36.17
N GLU A 701 -5.21 -36.65 -37.10
CA GLU A 701 -6.47 -35.90 -37.04
C GLU A 701 -7.23 -36.13 -35.73
N LYS A 702 -7.19 -37.36 -35.24
CA LYS A 702 -7.86 -37.78 -33.99
C LYS A 702 -7.13 -37.26 -32.76
N SER A 703 -5.80 -37.17 -32.80
CA SER A 703 -4.99 -36.54 -31.74
C SER A 703 -5.16 -35.02 -31.72
N LEU A 704 -5.19 -34.37 -32.88
CA LEU A 704 -5.49 -32.94 -33.05
C LEU A 704 -6.90 -32.60 -32.58
N LEU A 705 -7.92 -33.39 -32.97
CA LEU A 705 -9.28 -33.20 -32.48
C LEU A 705 -9.40 -33.40 -30.98
N MET A 706 -8.74 -34.40 -30.38
CA MET A 706 -8.72 -34.55 -28.92
C MET A 706 -7.95 -33.43 -28.22
N SER A 707 -6.88 -32.91 -28.82
CA SER A 707 -6.13 -31.74 -28.33
C SER A 707 -7.01 -30.48 -28.35
N GLN A 708 -7.65 -30.18 -29.49
CA GLN A 708 -8.57 -29.05 -29.64
C GLN A 708 -9.77 -29.16 -28.69
N MET A 709 -10.42 -30.33 -28.59
CA MET A 709 -11.51 -30.54 -27.63
C MET A 709 -11.03 -30.37 -26.18
N SER A 710 -9.76 -30.68 -25.87
CA SER A 710 -9.19 -30.43 -24.55
C SER A 710 -8.96 -28.93 -24.29
N LEU A 711 -8.52 -28.18 -25.32
CA LEU A 711 -8.34 -26.72 -25.25
C LEU A 711 -9.68 -25.99 -25.15
N GLU A 712 -10.69 -26.39 -25.92
CA GLU A 712 -12.06 -25.83 -25.84
C GLU A 712 -12.71 -26.10 -24.47
N LYS A 713 -12.56 -27.31 -23.93
CA LYS A 713 -12.99 -27.63 -22.57
C LYS A 713 -12.19 -26.84 -21.51
N ARG A 714 -10.91 -26.58 -21.74
CA ARG A 714 -10.05 -25.87 -20.79
C ARG A 714 -10.35 -24.37 -20.77
N PHE A 715 -10.35 -23.73 -21.94
CA PHE A 715 -10.34 -22.28 -22.10
C PHE A 715 -11.68 -21.67 -22.54
N GLY A 716 -12.61 -22.47 -23.09
CA GLY A 716 -13.90 -22.04 -23.62
C GLY A 716 -14.01 -22.14 -25.15
N GLN A 717 -15.18 -21.81 -25.68
CA GLN A 717 -15.58 -22.10 -27.07
C GLN A 717 -15.01 -21.12 -28.12
N SER A 718 -14.32 -20.06 -27.71
CA SER A 718 -13.76 -19.07 -28.63
C SER A 718 -12.42 -19.55 -29.17
N SER A 719 -12.39 -19.92 -30.46
CA SER A 719 -11.16 -20.29 -31.17
C SER A 719 -10.16 -19.13 -31.26
N VAL A 720 -10.64 -17.89 -31.35
CA VAL A 720 -9.82 -16.67 -31.35
C VAL A 720 -9.13 -16.49 -30.00
N PHE A 721 -9.86 -16.67 -28.89
CA PHE A 721 -9.27 -16.63 -27.55
C PHE A 721 -8.26 -17.77 -27.35
N VAL A 722 -8.62 -19.00 -27.71
CA VAL A 722 -7.70 -20.16 -27.62
C VAL A 722 -6.40 -19.88 -28.39
N ALA A 723 -6.48 -19.44 -29.65
CA ALA A 723 -5.31 -19.09 -30.45
C ALA A 723 -4.46 -17.98 -29.81
N SER A 724 -5.09 -16.94 -29.28
CA SER A 724 -4.41 -15.87 -28.52
C SER A 724 -3.66 -16.40 -27.29
N THR A 725 -4.23 -17.38 -26.55
CA THR A 725 -3.55 -17.98 -25.38
C THR A 725 -2.34 -18.86 -25.69
N LEU A 726 -2.11 -19.22 -26.96
CA LEU A 726 -0.94 -19.97 -27.42
C LEU A 726 0.26 -19.06 -27.80
N MET A 727 0.06 -17.74 -27.88
CA MET A 727 1.11 -16.78 -28.23
C MET A 727 1.93 -16.38 -26.99
N GLU A 728 3.07 -17.03 -26.73
CA GLU A 728 3.90 -16.81 -25.50
C GLU A 728 4.34 -15.34 -25.30
N TYR A 729 4.67 -14.64 -26.40
CA TYR A 729 5.07 -13.24 -26.39
C TYR A 729 3.89 -12.24 -26.40
N GLY A 730 2.65 -12.73 -26.43
CA GLY A 730 1.44 -11.92 -26.48
C GLY A 730 1.20 -11.24 -27.82
N GLY A 731 0.39 -10.18 -27.80
CA GLY A 731 -0.07 -9.46 -28.99
C GLY A 731 -1.23 -10.14 -29.73
N VAL A 732 -1.71 -9.46 -30.78
CA VAL A 732 -2.88 -9.85 -31.59
C VAL A 732 -2.43 -10.10 -33.04
N PRO A 733 -2.93 -11.14 -33.74
CA PRO A 733 -2.58 -11.41 -35.13
C PRO A 733 -2.90 -10.23 -36.08
N GLN A 734 -1.95 -9.87 -36.95
CA GLN A 734 -2.07 -8.74 -37.89
C GLN A 734 -3.24 -8.87 -38.90
N SER A 735 -3.80 -10.07 -39.06
CA SER A 735 -4.93 -10.36 -39.95
C SER A 735 -6.31 -10.09 -39.34
N ALA A 736 -6.40 -9.72 -38.05
CA ALA A 736 -7.68 -9.51 -37.38
C ALA A 736 -8.18 -8.06 -37.52
N THR A 737 -9.45 -7.89 -37.93
CA THR A 737 -10.05 -6.54 -38.03
C THR A 737 -10.58 -6.07 -36.67
N PRO A 738 -10.50 -4.76 -36.33
CA PRO A 738 -11.00 -4.25 -35.05
C PRO A 738 -12.47 -4.61 -34.76
N GLU A 739 -13.33 -4.57 -35.78
CA GLU A 739 -14.75 -4.95 -35.67
C GLU A 739 -14.94 -6.42 -35.30
N SER A 740 -14.16 -7.33 -35.90
CA SER A 740 -14.20 -8.76 -35.55
C SER A 740 -13.73 -9.01 -34.12
N LEU A 741 -12.67 -8.31 -33.68
CA LEU A 741 -12.15 -8.40 -32.32
C LEU A 741 -13.13 -7.83 -31.28
N LEU A 742 -13.85 -6.74 -31.59
CA LEU A 742 -14.89 -6.18 -30.71
C LEU A 742 -16.09 -7.12 -30.56
N LYS A 743 -16.54 -7.74 -31.66
CA LYS A 743 -17.62 -8.75 -31.62
C LYS A 743 -17.23 -9.97 -30.79
N GLU A 744 -16.00 -10.44 -30.96
CA GLU A 744 -15.47 -11.59 -30.21
C GLU A 744 -15.21 -11.26 -28.73
N ALA A 745 -14.75 -10.04 -28.45
CA ALA A 745 -14.60 -9.51 -27.10
C ALA A 745 -15.94 -9.51 -26.32
N ILE A 746 -17.06 -9.19 -26.99
CA ILE A 746 -18.40 -9.28 -26.41
C ILE A 746 -18.81 -10.75 -26.18
N HIS A 747 -18.45 -11.68 -27.07
CA HIS A 747 -18.75 -13.10 -26.89
C HIS A 747 -18.04 -13.69 -25.66
N VAL A 748 -16.75 -13.41 -25.44
CA VAL A 748 -15.99 -13.99 -24.31
C VAL A 748 -16.36 -13.42 -22.93
N ILE A 749 -17.12 -12.32 -22.86
CA ILE A 749 -17.67 -11.77 -21.60
C ILE A 749 -19.15 -12.16 -21.35
N SER A 750 -19.71 -13.06 -22.18
CA SER A 750 -21.07 -13.60 -22.01
C SER A 750 -21.20 -14.47 -20.76
N CYS A 751 -22.39 -14.50 -20.15
CA CYS A 751 -22.58 -15.10 -18.83
C CYS A 751 -22.47 -16.64 -18.82
N GLY A 752 -22.79 -17.29 -19.94
CA GLY A 752 -22.69 -18.75 -20.11
C GLY A 752 -21.34 -19.25 -20.63
N TYR A 753 -20.37 -18.37 -20.88
CA TYR A 753 -19.05 -18.75 -21.41
C TYR A 753 -18.30 -19.73 -20.48
N GLU A 754 -18.51 -19.60 -19.17
CA GLU A 754 -17.74 -20.33 -18.15
C GLU A 754 -18.31 -21.73 -17.84
N ASP A 755 -19.61 -21.98 -18.09
CA ASP A 755 -20.37 -23.16 -17.63
C ASP A 755 -19.76 -24.52 -17.99
N ARG A 756 -19.12 -24.61 -19.17
CA ARG A 756 -18.52 -25.84 -19.71
C ARG A 756 -16.99 -25.85 -19.67
N SER A 757 -16.39 -24.88 -18.98
CA SER A 757 -14.95 -24.64 -18.95
C SER A 757 -14.31 -24.92 -17.60
N ASP A 758 -12.98 -24.89 -17.55
CA ASP A 758 -12.20 -24.98 -16.30
C ASP A 758 -11.91 -23.60 -15.65
N TRP A 759 -12.51 -22.51 -16.18
CA TRP A 759 -12.45 -21.15 -15.59
C TRP A 759 -12.98 -21.12 -14.17
N GLY A 760 -12.27 -20.42 -13.28
CA GLY A 760 -12.58 -20.32 -11.85
C GLY A 760 -12.39 -21.62 -11.05
N ARG A 761 -12.28 -22.78 -11.71
CA ARG A 761 -12.13 -24.10 -11.06
C ARG A 761 -10.66 -24.52 -11.01
N GLU A 762 -9.94 -24.30 -12.11
CA GLU A 762 -8.52 -24.62 -12.28
C GLU A 762 -7.72 -23.43 -12.86
N ILE A 763 -8.39 -22.45 -13.48
CA ILE A 763 -7.82 -21.37 -14.31
C ILE A 763 -8.31 -19.99 -13.83
N GLY A 764 -7.44 -18.98 -13.91
CA GLY A 764 -7.74 -17.61 -13.50
C GLY A 764 -7.87 -17.45 -11.99
N TRP A 765 -8.68 -16.49 -11.57
CA TRP A 765 -9.09 -16.28 -10.18
C TRP A 765 -10.03 -17.39 -9.74
N ILE A 766 -9.68 -18.09 -8.67
CA ILE A 766 -10.34 -19.33 -8.23
C ILE A 766 -11.61 -19.03 -7.40
N TYR A 767 -12.71 -19.67 -7.78
CA TYR A 767 -14.03 -19.49 -7.18
C TYR A 767 -14.23 -20.36 -5.92
N GLY A 768 -15.19 -19.97 -5.08
CA GLY A 768 -15.64 -20.76 -3.92
C GLY A 768 -15.22 -20.23 -2.55
N SER A 769 -14.58 -19.06 -2.47
CA SER A 769 -14.28 -18.34 -1.22
C SER A 769 -14.52 -16.83 -1.39
N VAL A 770 -14.78 -16.13 -0.28
CA VAL A 770 -14.79 -14.65 -0.16
C VAL A 770 -13.36 -14.05 -0.17
N THR A 771 -12.32 -14.89 -0.10
CA THR A 771 -10.91 -14.52 -0.31
C THR A 771 -10.33 -15.32 -1.48
N GLU A 772 -10.74 -14.98 -2.71
CA GLU A 772 -10.23 -15.61 -3.93
C GLU A 772 -8.74 -15.34 -4.16
N ASP A 773 -8.19 -14.29 -3.56
CA ASP A 773 -6.82 -13.81 -3.71
C ASP A 773 -5.80 -14.81 -3.15
N ILE A 774 -5.89 -15.10 -1.85
CA ILE A 774 -5.00 -16.05 -1.17
C ILE A 774 -5.13 -17.45 -1.80
N LEU A 775 -6.36 -17.85 -2.18
CA LEU A 775 -6.65 -19.12 -2.82
C LEU A 775 -6.03 -19.24 -4.22
N THR A 776 -6.08 -18.18 -5.03
CA THR A 776 -5.47 -18.13 -6.37
C THR A 776 -3.95 -18.19 -6.26
N GLY A 777 -3.34 -17.38 -5.38
CA GLY A 777 -1.89 -17.43 -5.12
C GLY A 777 -1.43 -18.82 -4.65
N PHE A 778 -2.17 -19.45 -3.75
CA PHE A 778 -1.91 -20.82 -3.28
C PHE A 778 -1.96 -21.85 -4.42
N LYS A 779 -2.98 -21.81 -5.29
CA LYS A 779 -3.11 -22.70 -6.47
C LYS A 779 -1.93 -22.53 -7.43
N MET A 780 -1.41 -21.31 -7.62
CA MET A 780 -0.21 -21.05 -8.42
C MET A 780 1.07 -21.57 -7.75
N HIS A 781 1.27 -21.31 -6.46
CA HIS A 781 2.44 -21.82 -5.72
C HIS A 781 2.44 -23.36 -5.61
N ALA A 782 1.26 -24.00 -5.59
CA ALA A 782 1.12 -25.46 -5.63
C ALA A 782 1.57 -26.09 -6.96
N ARG A 783 1.39 -25.40 -8.10
CA ARG A 783 1.97 -25.76 -9.42
C ARG A 783 3.50 -25.57 -9.48
N GLY A 784 4.11 -24.97 -8.45
CA GLY A 784 5.56 -24.72 -8.36
C GLY A 784 6.02 -23.36 -8.86
N TRP A 785 5.09 -22.47 -9.24
CA TRP A 785 5.44 -21.09 -9.54
C TRP A 785 5.98 -20.37 -8.30
N ARG A 786 6.78 -19.33 -8.56
CA ARG A 786 7.39 -18.47 -7.54
C ARG A 786 6.81 -17.06 -7.64
N SER A 787 6.56 -16.39 -6.53
CA SER A 787 6.28 -14.95 -6.54
C SER A 787 7.44 -14.12 -5.96
N ILE A 788 7.35 -12.81 -6.12
CA ILE A 788 8.37 -11.83 -5.71
C ILE A 788 7.71 -10.74 -4.88
N TYR A 789 8.35 -10.33 -3.78
CA TYR A 789 7.96 -9.13 -3.05
C TYR A 789 8.87 -7.95 -3.42
N CYS A 790 8.29 -6.87 -3.95
CA CYS A 790 9.01 -5.64 -4.28
C CYS A 790 8.65 -4.50 -3.31
N MET A 791 9.65 -3.83 -2.74
CA MET A 791 9.48 -2.71 -1.80
C MET A 791 10.32 -1.50 -2.22
N PRO A 792 9.83 -0.66 -3.15
CA PRO A 792 10.49 0.59 -3.49
C PRO A 792 10.55 1.60 -2.33
N LYS A 793 11.51 2.52 -2.43
CA LYS A 793 11.73 3.62 -1.47
C LYS A 793 10.50 4.54 -1.36
N ARG A 794 9.85 4.82 -2.49
CA ARG A 794 8.53 5.45 -2.57
C ARG A 794 7.49 4.34 -2.71
N PRO A 795 6.42 4.27 -1.89
CA PRO A 795 5.37 3.26 -2.06
C PRO A 795 4.83 3.23 -3.47
N ALA A 796 4.81 2.06 -4.13
CA ALA A 796 4.35 1.91 -5.50
C ALA A 796 2.88 2.32 -5.66
N PHE A 797 2.03 1.72 -4.84
CA PHE A 797 0.60 1.94 -4.80
C PHE A 797 0.19 2.50 -3.44
N LYS A 798 -0.88 3.29 -3.44
CA LYS A 798 -1.50 3.84 -2.23
C LYS A 798 -3.03 3.83 -2.37
N GLY A 799 -3.75 3.69 -1.27
CA GLY A 799 -5.21 3.75 -1.29
C GLY A 799 -5.87 4.23 0.01
N SER A 800 -7.20 4.17 0.07
CA SER A 800 -7.97 4.70 1.21
C SER A 800 -8.19 3.67 2.33
N ALA A 801 -7.69 3.96 3.53
CA ALA A 801 -7.96 3.15 4.72
C ALA A 801 -9.43 3.29 5.18
N PRO A 802 -10.04 2.24 5.77
CA PRO A 802 -11.34 2.38 6.43
C PRO A 802 -11.22 3.29 7.67
N ILE A 803 -12.03 4.36 7.68
CA ILE A 803 -11.89 5.50 8.60
C ILE A 803 -12.31 5.17 10.04
N ASN A 804 -13.33 4.32 10.21
CA ASN A 804 -13.86 3.95 11.53
C ASN A 804 -13.62 2.46 11.88
N LEU A 805 -13.68 2.16 13.18
CA LEU A 805 -13.41 0.82 13.72
C LEU A 805 -14.39 -0.25 13.20
N SER A 806 -15.66 0.10 13.01
CA SER A 806 -16.70 -0.88 12.67
C SER A 806 -16.54 -1.37 11.22
N ASP A 807 -16.23 -0.47 10.29
CA ASP A 807 -15.94 -0.84 8.90
C ASP A 807 -14.59 -1.58 8.78
N ARG A 808 -13.60 -1.25 9.62
CA ARG A 808 -12.35 -2.02 9.76
C ARG A 808 -12.58 -3.44 10.32
N LEU A 809 -13.47 -3.62 11.30
CA LEU A 809 -13.84 -4.94 11.81
C LEU A 809 -14.68 -5.75 10.81
N ASN A 810 -15.57 -5.11 10.04
CA ASN A 810 -16.28 -5.75 8.94
C ASN A 810 -15.33 -6.22 7.82
N GLN A 811 -14.26 -5.47 7.53
CA GLN A 811 -13.20 -5.90 6.60
C GLN A 811 -12.48 -7.16 7.12
N VAL A 812 -12.08 -7.17 8.39
CA VAL A 812 -11.39 -8.32 9.02
C VAL A 812 -12.32 -9.54 9.16
N LEU A 813 -13.62 -9.33 9.39
CA LEU A 813 -14.64 -10.38 9.38
C LEU A 813 -14.68 -11.08 8.01
N ARG A 814 -14.67 -10.32 6.90
CA ARG A 814 -14.65 -10.89 5.54
C ARG A 814 -13.39 -11.72 5.28
N TRP A 815 -12.21 -11.24 5.69
CA TRP A 815 -10.94 -11.96 5.56
C TRP A 815 -10.93 -13.27 6.37
N ALA A 816 -11.39 -13.21 7.62
CA ALA A 816 -11.48 -14.40 8.48
C ALA A 816 -12.52 -15.41 7.96
N LEU A 817 -13.65 -14.94 7.42
CA LEU A 817 -14.68 -15.79 6.84
C LEU A 817 -14.17 -16.54 5.60
N GLY A 818 -13.53 -15.83 4.66
CA GLY A 818 -12.92 -16.46 3.47
C GLY A 818 -11.83 -17.46 3.83
N SER A 819 -11.01 -17.16 4.85
CA SER A 819 -9.99 -18.08 5.37
C SER A 819 -10.59 -19.37 5.96
N VAL A 820 -11.73 -19.28 6.66
CA VAL A 820 -12.49 -20.44 7.16
C VAL A 820 -13.15 -21.21 6.01
N GLU A 821 -13.68 -20.54 4.98
CA GLU A 821 -14.19 -21.20 3.77
C GLU A 821 -13.08 -22.01 3.08
N ILE A 822 -11.86 -21.44 2.93
CA ILE A 822 -10.71 -22.17 2.35
C ILE A 822 -10.33 -23.38 3.21
N LEU A 823 -10.31 -23.23 4.55
CA LEU A 823 -9.95 -24.29 5.50
C LEU A 823 -10.86 -25.53 5.40
N PHE A 824 -12.15 -25.34 5.09
CA PHE A 824 -13.11 -26.43 4.89
C PHE A 824 -13.34 -26.81 3.41
N SER A 825 -12.70 -26.13 2.46
CA SER A 825 -12.82 -26.40 1.02
C SER A 825 -11.98 -27.61 0.55
N ARG A 826 -12.21 -28.03 -0.71
CA ARG A 826 -11.30 -28.95 -1.46
C ARG A 826 -9.84 -28.47 -1.44
N HIS A 827 -9.61 -27.17 -1.33
CA HIS A 827 -8.32 -26.50 -1.52
C HIS A 827 -7.60 -26.14 -0.21
N CYS A 828 -7.99 -26.73 0.93
CA CYS A 828 -7.29 -26.53 2.20
C CYS A 828 -5.81 -26.96 2.15
N PRO A 829 -4.84 -26.10 2.53
CA PRO A 829 -3.40 -26.40 2.50
C PRO A 829 -2.94 -27.62 3.32
N ILE A 830 -3.76 -28.08 4.27
CA ILE A 830 -3.49 -29.22 5.15
C ILE A 830 -3.46 -30.54 4.37
N TRP A 831 -4.30 -30.70 3.33
CA TRP A 831 -4.41 -31.92 2.51
C TRP A 831 -4.29 -31.69 0.99
N TYR A 832 -4.54 -30.48 0.49
CA TYR A 832 -4.47 -30.20 -0.95
C TYR A 832 -3.03 -30.13 -1.47
N GLY A 833 -2.80 -30.65 -2.69
CA GLY A 833 -1.58 -30.40 -3.46
C GLY A 833 -0.30 -31.00 -2.88
N TYR A 834 -0.36 -32.19 -2.26
CA TYR A 834 0.86 -32.89 -1.76
C TYR A 834 1.72 -33.50 -2.88
N GLY A 835 1.14 -33.81 -4.04
CA GLY A 835 1.88 -34.10 -5.27
C GLY A 835 2.38 -32.83 -6.01
N GLY A 836 2.09 -31.64 -5.47
CA GLY A 836 2.52 -30.37 -6.05
C GLY A 836 3.94 -29.96 -5.62
N ARG A 837 4.45 -28.90 -6.23
CA ARG A 837 5.84 -28.41 -6.06
C ARG A 837 6.00 -27.34 -4.97
N LEU A 838 5.07 -27.29 -4.01
CA LEU A 838 5.02 -26.31 -2.91
C LEU A 838 6.09 -26.62 -1.84
N LYS A 839 6.88 -25.63 -1.41
CA LYS A 839 7.89 -25.82 -0.35
C LYS A 839 7.24 -26.08 1.02
N PHE A 840 7.91 -26.85 1.87
CA PHE A 840 7.41 -27.22 3.20
C PHE A 840 7.12 -26.02 4.12
N LEU A 841 8.05 -25.07 4.23
CA LEU A 841 7.85 -23.84 5.02
C LEU A 841 6.79 -22.90 4.39
N GLU A 842 6.62 -22.94 3.07
CA GLU A 842 5.56 -22.21 2.37
C GLU A 842 4.18 -22.80 2.70
N ARG A 843 4.07 -24.14 2.74
CA ARG A 843 2.87 -24.83 3.21
C ARG A 843 2.55 -24.47 4.66
N PHE A 844 3.56 -24.36 5.54
CA PHE A 844 3.36 -23.90 6.93
C PHE A 844 2.78 -22.49 6.98
N ALA A 845 3.25 -21.56 6.13
CA ALA A 845 2.67 -20.23 6.02
C ALA A 845 1.20 -20.25 5.58
N TYR A 846 0.87 -20.99 4.50
CA TYR A 846 -0.52 -21.13 4.06
C TYR A 846 -1.43 -21.81 5.09
N ILE A 847 -0.93 -22.80 5.83
CA ILE A 847 -1.66 -23.41 6.95
C ILE A 847 -1.92 -22.35 8.05
N ASN A 848 -0.94 -21.52 8.42
CA ASN A 848 -1.14 -20.42 9.35
C ASN A 848 -2.23 -19.44 8.86
N THR A 849 -2.16 -19.03 7.59
CA THR A 849 -3.11 -18.09 6.96
C THR A 849 -4.54 -18.66 6.84
N THR A 850 -4.75 -19.98 6.87
CA THR A 850 -6.11 -20.57 6.93
C THR A 850 -6.59 -20.87 8.34
N ILE A 851 -5.69 -21.24 9.28
CA ILE A 851 -6.05 -21.62 10.65
C ILE A 851 -6.19 -20.42 11.60
N TYR A 852 -5.58 -19.26 11.32
CA TYR A 852 -5.56 -18.13 12.26
C TYR A 852 -6.93 -17.74 12.86
N PRO A 853 -8.09 -17.80 12.15
CA PRO A 853 -9.37 -17.43 12.74
C PRO A 853 -9.79 -18.36 13.88
N LEU A 854 -9.43 -19.65 13.84
CA LEU A 854 -9.74 -20.62 14.90
C LEU A 854 -9.07 -20.27 16.24
N THR A 855 -7.96 -19.52 16.22
CA THR A 855 -7.27 -19.04 17.42
C THR A 855 -8.13 -18.05 18.24
N SER A 856 -9.22 -17.52 17.67
CA SER A 856 -10.26 -16.76 18.39
C SER A 856 -10.85 -17.53 19.58
N ILE A 857 -11.07 -18.84 19.45
CA ILE A 857 -11.71 -19.66 20.49
C ILE A 857 -10.84 -19.80 21.74
N PRO A 858 -9.57 -20.26 21.68
CA PRO A 858 -8.70 -20.27 22.85
C PRO A 858 -8.38 -18.86 23.34
N LEU A 859 -8.30 -17.84 22.48
CA LEU A 859 -8.13 -16.45 22.91
C LEU A 859 -9.31 -15.94 23.73
N LEU A 860 -10.55 -16.23 23.33
CA LEU A 860 -11.77 -15.89 24.08
C LEU A 860 -11.73 -16.52 25.49
N ILE A 861 -11.40 -17.81 25.57
CA ILE A 861 -11.27 -18.54 26.84
C ILE A 861 -10.16 -17.92 27.70
N TYR A 862 -8.99 -17.67 27.12
CA TYR A 862 -7.83 -17.12 27.83
C TYR A 862 -8.04 -15.69 28.33
N CYS A 863 -8.84 -14.87 27.63
CA CYS A 863 -9.25 -13.54 28.10
C CYS A 863 -10.33 -13.57 29.20
N ILE A 864 -11.05 -14.69 29.38
CA ILE A 864 -12.08 -14.86 30.42
C ILE A 864 -11.52 -15.53 31.69
N LEU A 865 -10.54 -16.43 31.54
CA LEU A 865 -9.90 -17.17 32.64
C LEU A 865 -9.42 -16.31 33.83
N PRO A 866 -8.79 -15.13 33.63
CA PRO A 866 -8.36 -14.26 34.74
C PRO A 866 -9.52 -13.77 35.60
N ALA A 867 -10.61 -13.31 34.97
CA ALA A 867 -11.81 -12.86 35.66
C ALA A 867 -12.44 -13.98 36.50
N VAL A 868 -12.56 -15.18 35.93
CA VAL A 868 -13.09 -16.37 36.64
C VAL A 868 -12.20 -16.74 37.84
N CYS A 869 -10.87 -16.63 37.72
CA CYS A 869 -9.95 -16.92 38.83
C CYS A 869 -9.96 -15.85 39.93
N LEU A 870 -10.25 -14.59 39.59
CA LEU A 870 -10.49 -13.53 40.57
C LEU A 870 -11.81 -13.76 41.33
N LEU A 871 -12.89 -14.07 40.60
CA LEU A 871 -14.24 -14.25 41.17
C LEU A 871 -14.39 -15.54 41.99
N THR A 872 -13.79 -16.66 41.57
CA THR A 872 -13.94 -17.98 42.22
C THR A 872 -12.93 -18.26 43.33
N GLY A 873 -11.96 -17.36 43.56
CA GLY A 873 -10.84 -17.59 44.48
C GLY A 873 -9.81 -18.64 44.01
N LYS A 874 -10.14 -19.52 43.06
CA LYS A 874 -9.26 -20.55 42.48
C LYS A 874 -8.12 -19.94 41.64
N PHE A 875 -7.13 -20.76 41.28
CA PHE A 875 -6.00 -20.34 40.44
C PHE A 875 -5.55 -21.48 39.51
N ILE A 876 -4.94 -21.10 38.39
CA ILE A 876 -4.69 -21.97 37.21
C ILE A 876 -3.32 -22.66 37.27
N ILE A 877 -2.40 -22.09 38.04
CA ILE A 877 -1.01 -22.52 38.18
C ILE A 877 -0.84 -23.03 39.63
N PRO A 878 -0.17 -24.18 39.86
CA PRO A 878 0.13 -24.63 41.22
C PRO A 878 1.11 -23.67 41.92
N GLN A 879 1.34 -23.85 43.22
CA GLN A 879 2.45 -23.16 43.89
C GLN A 879 3.77 -23.54 43.20
N ILE A 880 4.50 -22.53 42.73
CA ILE A 880 5.67 -22.70 41.85
C ILE A 880 6.93 -22.80 42.70
N SER A 881 7.78 -23.81 42.46
CA SER A 881 9.10 -23.90 43.11
C SER A 881 10.08 -22.88 42.53
N ASN A 882 11.15 -22.56 43.29
CA ASN A 882 12.19 -21.61 42.86
C ASN A 882 12.86 -22.00 41.51
N ILE A 883 12.87 -23.28 41.16
CA ILE A 883 13.42 -23.76 39.87
C ILE A 883 12.39 -23.56 38.76
N ALA A 884 11.11 -23.84 39.01
CA ALA A 884 10.05 -23.65 38.03
C ALA A 884 9.77 -22.16 37.74
N SER A 885 9.90 -21.27 38.73
CA SER A 885 9.71 -19.82 38.51
C SER A 885 10.76 -19.23 37.57
N ILE A 886 12.00 -19.72 37.60
CA ILE A 886 13.06 -19.35 36.64
C ILE A 886 12.64 -19.66 35.21
N TRP A 887 12.03 -20.83 34.94
CA TRP A 887 11.55 -21.18 33.59
C TRP A 887 10.39 -20.30 33.12
N PHE A 888 9.47 -19.92 34.02
CA PHE A 888 8.39 -18.98 33.69
C PHE A 888 8.94 -17.58 33.37
N ILE A 889 9.89 -17.08 34.16
CA ILE A 889 10.57 -15.79 33.93
C ILE A 889 11.38 -15.83 32.62
N SER A 890 12.08 -16.94 32.36
CA SER A 890 12.82 -17.17 31.11
C SER A 890 11.90 -17.13 29.89
N LEU A 891 10.68 -17.68 29.98
CA LEU A 891 9.69 -17.60 28.91
C LEU A 891 9.32 -16.14 28.61
N PHE A 892 8.95 -15.35 29.61
CA PHE A 892 8.66 -13.92 29.43
C PHE A 892 9.84 -13.14 28.82
N ILE A 893 11.05 -13.33 29.35
CA ILE A 893 12.26 -12.68 28.82
C ILE A 893 12.49 -13.08 27.35
N SER A 894 12.32 -14.35 27.00
CA SER A 894 12.48 -14.83 25.63
C SER A 894 11.45 -14.23 24.66
N ILE A 895 10.22 -13.99 25.11
CA ILE A 895 9.17 -13.33 24.31
C ILE A 895 9.57 -11.89 23.98
N PHE A 896 9.92 -11.09 24.99
CA PHE A 896 10.38 -9.70 24.78
C PHE A 896 11.66 -9.62 23.96
N ALA A 897 12.64 -10.50 24.20
CA ALA A 897 13.86 -10.58 23.41
C ALA A 897 13.60 -10.94 21.94
N THR A 898 12.62 -11.81 21.66
CA THR A 898 12.20 -12.12 20.27
C THR A 898 11.68 -10.86 19.59
N GLY A 899 10.68 -10.18 20.17
CA GLY A 899 10.04 -9.01 19.57
C GLY A 899 11.00 -7.83 19.37
N ILE A 900 11.90 -7.57 20.32
CA ILE A 900 12.93 -6.52 20.20
C ILE A 900 13.89 -6.82 19.03
N LEU A 901 14.29 -8.07 18.84
CA LEU A 901 15.14 -8.46 17.70
C LEU A 901 14.38 -8.45 16.37
N GLU A 902 13.09 -8.77 16.39
CA GLU A 902 12.18 -8.72 15.23
C GLU A 902 11.99 -7.29 14.70
N MET A 903 11.70 -6.34 15.60
CA MET A 903 11.65 -4.91 15.28
C MET A 903 13.01 -4.39 14.77
N ARG A 904 14.13 -4.85 15.37
CA ARG A 904 15.49 -4.43 15.00
C ARG A 904 15.94 -4.85 13.58
N TRP A 905 15.46 -5.98 13.06
CA TRP A 905 15.77 -6.37 11.67
C TRP A 905 14.74 -5.86 10.67
N SER A 906 13.46 -5.77 11.05
CA SER A 906 12.39 -5.32 10.17
C SER A 906 12.43 -3.82 9.91
N GLY A 907 12.67 -3.02 10.96
CA GLY A 907 12.56 -1.56 10.95
C GLY A 907 11.24 -1.00 11.50
N VAL A 908 10.32 -1.87 11.96
CA VAL A 908 9.01 -1.47 12.49
C VAL A 908 9.15 -0.83 13.87
N GLY A 909 8.40 0.25 14.12
CA GLY A 909 8.39 0.98 15.40
C GLY A 909 7.59 0.25 16.49
N ILE A 910 8.02 0.41 17.76
CA ILE A 910 7.39 -0.28 18.90
C ILE A 910 5.92 0.07 19.09
N ASP A 911 5.52 1.32 18.81
CA ASP A 911 4.12 1.74 18.79
C ASP A 911 3.28 1.00 17.75
N GLU A 912 3.80 0.79 16.54
CA GLU A 912 3.08 0.09 15.47
C GLU A 912 2.96 -1.41 15.78
N TRP A 913 4.06 -2.02 16.25
CA TRP A 913 4.07 -3.41 16.70
C TRP A 913 3.07 -3.64 17.84
N TRP A 914 3.07 -2.79 18.87
CA TRP A 914 2.13 -2.92 19.98
C TRP A 914 0.67 -2.70 19.56
N ARG A 915 0.38 -1.73 18.68
CA ARG A 915 -0.97 -1.50 18.14
C ARG A 915 -1.46 -2.69 17.31
N ASN A 916 -0.57 -3.35 16.57
CA ASN A 916 -0.88 -4.59 15.86
C ASN A 916 -1.31 -5.70 16.84
N GLU A 917 -0.57 -5.92 17.93
CA GLU A 917 -0.92 -6.93 18.94
C GLU A 917 -2.26 -6.60 19.65
N GLN A 918 -2.49 -5.33 20.00
CA GLN A 918 -3.77 -4.89 20.55
C GLN A 918 -4.93 -5.13 19.56
N PHE A 919 -4.74 -4.81 18.28
CA PHE A 919 -5.75 -5.04 17.24
C PHE A 919 -5.97 -6.53 16.96
N TRP A 920 -4.92 -7.37 17.01
CA TRP A 920 -5.03 -8.82 16.91
C TRP A 920 -5.89 -9.40 18.05
N VAL A 921 -5.69 -8.95 19.30
CA VAL A 921 -6.55 -9.37 20.42
C VAL A 921 -8.00 -8.94 20.19
N ILE A 922 -8.24 -7.68 19.81
CA ILE A 922 -9.59 -7.13 19.59
C ILE A 922 -10.31 -7.86 18.45
N GLY A 923 -9.67 -8.00 17.29
CA GLY A 923 -10.21 -8.71 16.13
C GLY A 923 -10.40 -10.21 16.39
N GLY A 924 -9.49 -10.81 17.15
CA GLY A 924 -9.56 -12.20 17.60
C GLY A 924 -10.83 -12.52 18.40
N ILE A 925 -11.13 -11.75 19.45
CA ILE A 925 -12.33 -11.98 20.27
C ILE A 925 -13.64 -11.50 19.60
N SER A 926 -13.56 -10.75 18.50
CA SER A 926 -14.73 -10.21 17.77
C SER A 926 -14.88 -10.81 16.37
N ALA A 927 -14.31 -10.15 15.36
CA ALA A 927 -14.47 -10.50 13.96
C ALA A 927 -14.08 -11.96 13.64
N HIS A 928 -12.95 -12.46 14.18
CA HIS A 928 -12.52 -13.83 13.92
C HIS A 928 -13.48 -14.85 14.56
N LEU A 929 -13.96 -14.59 15.78
CA LEU A 929 -14.92 -15.44 16.47
C LEU A 929 -16.25 -15.56 15.70
N PHE A 930 -16.81 -14.43 15.26
CA PHE A 930 -18.02 -14.40 14.44
C PHE A 930 -17.80 -15.09 13.08
N ALA A 931 -16.65 -14.88 12.43
CA ALA A 931 -16.30 -15.54 11.17
C ALA A 931 -16.22 -17.08 11.30
N VAL A 932 -15.68 -17.61 12.40
CA VAL A 932 -15.63 -19.06 12.63
C VAL A 932 -17.03 -19.66 12.76
N PHE A 933 -17.92 -19.04 13.54
CA PHE A 933 -19.30 -19.52 13.65
C PHE A 933 -20.08 -19.37 12.34
N GLN A 934 -19.94 -18.24 11.63
CA GLN A 934 -20.60 -18.02 10.34
C GLN A 934 -20.09 -18.98 9.26
N GLY A 935 -18.77 -19.19 9.17
CA GLY A 935 -18.17 -20.11 8.21
C GLY A 935 -18.58 -21.56 8.47
N LEU A 936 -18.60 -22.01 9.74
CA LEU A 936 -19.11 -23.33 10.11
C LEU A 936 -20.59 -23.50 9.75
N LEU A 937 -21.44 -22.51 10.03
CA LEU A 937 -22.87 -22.55 9.66
C LEU A 937 -23.06 -22.59 8.14
N LYS A 938 -22.29 -21.81 7.38
CA LYS A 938 -22.34 -21.81 5.92
C LYS A 938 -21.89 -23.15 5.32
N VAL A 939 -20.79 -23.73 5.82
CA VAL A 939 -20.26 -25.02 5.37
C VAL A 939 -21.19 -26.18 5.73
N LEU A 940 -21.80 -26.18 6.92
CA LEU A 940 -22.61 -27.30 7.41
C LEU A 940 -24.10 -27.23 7.00
N ALA A 941 -24.65 -26.02 6.81
CA ALA A 941 -26.08 -25.81 6.51
C ALA A 941 -26.35 -25.13 5.16
N GLY A 942 -25.30 -24.78 4.38
CA GLY A 942 -25.45 -24.15 3.06
C GLY A 942 -25.99 -22.72 3.08
N ILE A 943 -26.07 -22.07 4.25
CA ILE A 943 -26.66 -20.74 4.40
C ILE A 943 -25.67 -19.67 3.94
N ASP A 944 -25.95 -19.07 2.78
CA ASP A 944 -25.14 -17.95 2.26
C ASP A 944 -25.31 -16.69 3.12
N THR A 945 -24.20 -16.21 3.69
CA THR A 945 -24.13 -14.97 4.45
C THR A 945 -24.15 -13.75 3.52
N SER A 946 -25.00 -12.77 3.81
CA SER A 946 -25.09 -11.53 3.02
C SER A 946 -23.77 -10.75 3.04
N PHE A 947 -23.32 -10.34 1.85
CA PHE A 947 -22.03 -9.68 1.65
C PHE A 947 -22.21 -8.16 1.61
N THR A 948 -21.74 -7.47 2.65
CA THR A 948 -21.71 -6.01 2.71
C THR A 948 -20.35 -5.47 2.25
N VAL A 949 -20.37 -4.61 1.23
CA VAL A 949 -19.22 -3.78 0.85
C VAL A 949 -19.07 -2.68 1.91
N THR A 950 -17.87 -2.55 2.47
CA THR A 950 -17.51 -1.50 3.43
C THR A 950 -17.27 -0.20 2.68
N SER A 951 -18.04 0.85 2.99
CA SER A 951 -17.88 2.18 2.38
C SER A 951 -16.45 2.73 2.55
N LYS A 952 -15.89 3.27 1.47
CA LYS A 952 -14.55 3.90 1.44
C LYS A 952 -14.56 5.41 1.24
N ALA A 953 -15.74 6.02 1.18
CA ALA A 953 -15.90 7.47 1.13
C ALA A 953 -15.25 8.15 2.35
N SER A 954 -14.79 9.38 2.12
CA SER A 954 -14.32 10.32 3.13
C SER A 954 -15.03 11.65 2.88
N ASP A 955 -15.99 12.00 3.73
CA ASP A 955 -16.73 13.27 3.57
C ASP A 955 -15.78 14.46 3.87
N GLU A 956 -15.54 15.30 2.87
CA GLU A 956 -14.49 16.33 2.89
C GLU A 956 -14.71 17.41 3.98
N ASP A 957 -15.95 17.63 4.42
CA ASP A 957 -16.36 18.73 5.30
C ASP A 957 -16.14 18.50 6.82
N ASN A 958 -15.60 17.36 7.26
CA ASN A 958 -15.43 17.10 8.69
C ASN A 958 -14.20 16.23 9.06
N ASP A 959 -13.03 16.72 8.66
CA ASP A 959 -11.70 16.21 9.02
C ASP A 959 -11.66 15.62 10.45
N PHE A 960 -11.35 14.32 10.55
CA PHE A 960 -11.31 13.49 11.78
C PHE A 960 -12.63 13.22 12.53
N ALA A 961 -13.77 13.89 12.25
CA ALA A 961 -14.99 13.67 13.02
C ALA A 961 -15.54 12.23 12.86
N GLU A 962 -15.46 11.70 11.64
CA GLU A 962 -15.82 10.31 11.28
C GLU A 962 -14.93 9.25 11.96
N LEU A 963 -13.63 9.52 12.13
CA LEU A 963 -12.69 8.64 12.84
C LEU A 963 -13.09 8.39 14.30
N TYR A 964 -13.88 9.29 14.89
CA TYR A 964 -14.45 9.18 16.23
C TYR A 964 -15.92 8.72 16.26
N MET A 965 -16.58 8.51 15.11
CA MET A 965 -17.95 7.99 15.08
C MET A 965 -18.00 6.50 15.37
N PHE A 966 -18.53 6.16 16.55
CA PHE A 966 -18.71 4.78 17.00
C PHE A 966 -20.04 4.20 16.48
N LYS A 967 -20.00 3.49 15.35
CA LYS A 967 -21.16 2.71 14.84
C LYS A 967 -21.29 1.41 15.66
N TRP A 968 -22.24 1.32 16.58
CA TRP A 968 -22.45 0.10 17.40
C TRP A 968 -22.83 -1.10 16.50
N THR A 969 -22.15 -2.23 16.66
CA THR A 969 -22.43 -3.49 15.92
C THR A 969 -22.35 -4.70 16.85
N THR A 970 -22.97 -5.82 16.45
CA THR A 970 -22.96 -7.09 17.20
C THR A 970 -21.55 -7.65 17.45
N LEU A 971 -20.60 -7.35 16.56
CA LEU A 971 -19.18 -7.69 16.71
C LEU A 971 -18.55 -7.13 18.00
N LEU A 972 -19.11 -6.07 18.59
CA LEU A 972 -18.58 -5.38 19.76
C LEU A 972 -19.12 -5.94 21.09
N ILE A 973 -20.03 -6.92 21.05
CA ILE A 973 -20.61 -7.56 22.25
C ILE A 973 -19.58 -8.41 23.02
N PRO A 974 -18.75 -9.28 22.40
CA PRO A 974 -17.72 -10.01 23.15
C PRO A 974 -16.62 -9.09 23.74
N PRO A 975 -16.06 -8.10 23.01
CA PRO A 975 -15.13 -7.12 23.59
C PRO A 975 -15.67 -6.37 24.81
N THR A 976 -16.92 -5.88 24.77
CA THR A 976 -17.52 -5.18 25.93
C THR A 976 -17.74 -6.12 27.10
N THR A 977 -18.23 -7.33 26.85
CA THR A 977 -18.49 -8.33 27.89
C THR A 977 -17.20 -8.80 28.59
N ILE A 978 -16.13 -9.06 27.83
CA ILE A 978 -14.81 -9.43 28.38
C ILE A 978 -14.20 -8.28 29.18
N LEU A 979 -14.34 -7.04 28.73
CA LEU A 979 -13.84 -5.88 29.46
C LEU A 979 -14.60 -5.70 30.79
N ILE A 980 -15.92 -5.80 30.78
CA ILE A 980 -16.77 -5.66 31.97
C ILE A 980 -16.47 -6.77 32.99
N ILE A 981 -16.43 -8.05 32.58
CA ILE A 981 -16.20 -9.15 33.53
C ILE A 981 -14.78 -9.13 34.13
N ASN A 982 -13.76 -8.69 33.39
CA ASN A 982 -12.42 -8.49 33.94
C ASN A 982 -12.37 -7.30 34.92
N LEU A 983 -13.04 -6.18 34.63
CA LEU A 983 -13.12 -5.04 35.56
C LEU A 983 -13.86 -5.41 36.86
N VAL A 984 -15.00 -6.11 36.77
CA VAL A 984 -15.73 -6.62 37.93
C VAL A 984 -14.89 -7.64 38.72
N GLY A 985 -14.20 -8.55 38.02
CA GLY A 985 -13.27 -9.50 38.63
C GLY A 985 -12.14 -8.83 39.40
N VAL A 986 -11.50 -7.80 38.83
CA VAL A 986 -10.44 -7.02 39.51
C VAL A 986 -10.95 -6.38 40.80
N VAL A 987 -12.12 -5.73 40.77
CA VAL A 987 -12.72 -5.10 41.96
C VAL A 987 -13.08 -6.15 43.01
N ALA A 988 -13.80 -7.21 42.63
CA ALA A 988 -14.23 -8.27 43.55
C ALA A 988 -13.03 -9.02 44.19
N GLY A 989 -12.04 -9.41 43.39
CA GLY A 989 -10.85 -10.11 43.87
C GLY A 989 -9.99 -9.26 44.79
N THR A 990 -9.90 -7.95 44.53
CA THR A 990 -9.19 -7.01 45.41
C THR A 990 -9.92 -6.83 46.74
N SER A 991 -11.24 -6.63 46.73
CA SER A 991 -12.04 -6.52 47.96
C SER A 991 -12.00 -7.80 48.80
N TYR A 992 -12.04 -8.98 48.17
CA TYR A 992 -11.87 -10.26 48.86
C TYR A 992 -10.50 -10.36 49.55
N ALA A 993 -9.40 -10.05 48.85
CA ALA A 993 -8.06 -10.10 49.41
C ALA A 993 -7.80 -9.08 50.54
N ILE A 994 -8.50 -7.94 50.51
CA ILE A 994 -8.50 -6.96 51.62
C ILE A 994 -9.17 -7.56 52.87
N ASN A 995 -10.29 -8.28 52.72
CA ASN A 995 -10.96 -8.95 53.83
C ASN A 995 -10.24 -10.21 54.33
N SER A 996 -9.60 -10.99 53.45
CA SER A 996 -8.88 -12.24 53.80
C SER A 996 -7.45 -12.01 54.34
N GLY A 997 -6.98 -10.77 54.43
CA GLY A 997 -5.68 -10.43 55.02
C GLY A 997 -4.47 -10.78 54.15
N TYR A 998 -3.28 -10.45 54.68
CA TYR A 998 -2.03 -10.38 53.90
C TYR A 998 -1.60 -11.67 53.18
N GLN A 999 -1.94 -12.85 53.68
CA GLN A 999 -1.55 -14.12 53.02
C GLN A 999 -2.20 -14.30 51.62
N SER A 1000 -3.30 -13.60 51.33
CA SER A 1000 -3.97 -13.65 50.03
C SER A 1000 -3.28 -12.86 48.91
N TRP A 1001 -2.33 -11.97 49.24
CA TRP A 1001 -1.81 -10.95 48.31
C TRP A 1001 -0.88 -11.50 47.23
N GLY A 1002 -0.09 -12.54 47.52
CA GLY A 1002 0.77 -13.19 46.53
C GLY A 1002 -0.04 -13.81 45.38
N PRO A 1003 -1.01 -14.71 45.67
CA PRO A 1003 -1.93 -15.23 44.66
C PRO A 1003 -2.79 -14.16 43.97
N LEU A 1004 -3.16 -13.07 44.66
CA LEU A 1004 -3.86 -11.95 44.05
C LEU A 1004 -3.03 -11.29 42.95
N PHE A 1005 -1.75 -10.99 43.20
CA PHE A 1005 -0.90 -10.28 42.24
C PHE A 1005 -0.79 -11.00 40.90
N GLY A 1006 -0.61 -12.34 40.92
CA GLY A 1006 -0.59 -13.15 39.70
C GLY A 1006 -1.90 -13.11 38.91
N LYS A 1007 -3.05 -13.14 39.59
CA LYS A 1007 -4.37 -13.03 38.95
C LYS A 1007 -4.62 -11.64 38.36
N LEU A 1008 -4.27 -10.59 39.12
CA LEU A 1008 -4.39 -9.20 38.67
C LEU A 1008 -3.51 -8.93 37.45
N PHE A 1009 -2.29 -9.46 37.41
CA PHE A 1009 -1.39 -9.31 36.25
C PHE A 1009 -2.03 -9.78 34.94
N PHE A 1010 -2.65 -10.98 34.93
CA PHE A 1010 -3.34 -11.48 33.74
C PHE A 1010 -4.60 -10.67 33.39
N ALA A 1011 -5.39 -10.23 34.38
CA ALA A 1011 -6.56 -9.39 34.12
C ALA A 1011 -6.17 -7.99 33.58
N PHE A 1012 -5.10 -7.38 34.11
CA PHE A 1012 -4.54 -6.14 33.58
C PHE A 1012 -3.99 -6.31 32.16
N TRP A 1013 -3.35 -7.45 31.84
CA TRP A 1013 -2.93 -7.75 30.47
C TRP A 1013 -4.13 -7.70 29.49
N VAL A 1014 -5.26 -8.34 29.81
CA VAL A 1014 -6.48 -8.27 28.98
C VAL A 1014 -7.00 -6.83 28.87
N ILE A 1015 -7.13 -6.11 29.99
CA ILE A 1015 -7.66 -4.74 30.03
C ILE A 1015 -6.78 -3.77 29.21
N ILE A 1016 -5.45 -3.93 29.24
CA ILE A 1016 -4.51 -3.09 28.47
C ILE A 1016 -4.60 -3.38 26.97
N HIS A 1017 -4.84 -4.62 26.54
CA HIS A 1017 -5.05 -4.92 25.12
C HIS A 1017 -6.39 -4.40 24.60
N LEU A 1018 -7.43 -4.37 25.44
CA LEU A 1018 -8.74 -3.79 25.12
C LEU A 1018 -8.83 -2.27 25.35
N TYR A 1019 -7.75 -1.62 25.82
CA TYR A 1019 -7.74 -0.18 26.09
C TYR A 1019 -7.97 0.72 24.86
N PRO A 1020 -7.46 0.42 23.64
CA PRO A 1020 -7.79 1.17 22.44
C PRO A 1020 -9.28 1.07 22.07
N PHE A 1021 -9.89 -0.10 22.30
CA PHE A 1021 -11.32 -0.31 22.10
C PHE A 1021 -12.15 0.51 23.11
N LEU A 1022 -11.76 0.54 24.39
CA LEU A 1022 -12.39 1.39 25.40
C LEU A 1022 -12.28 2.89 25.03
N LYS A 1023 -11.11 3.35 24.56
CA LYS A 1023 -10.94 4.70 23.98
C LYS A 1023 -11.81 4.94 22.74
N GLY A 1024 -12.14 3.89 21.98
CA GLY A 1024 -13.08 3.94 20.85
C GLY A 1024 -14.52 4.18 21.33
N LEU A 1025 -14.98 3.38 22.30
CA LEU A 1025 -16.32 3.46 22.88
C LEU A 1025 -16.62 4.82 23.55
N MET A 1026 -15.60 5.46 24.11
CA MET A 1026 -15.68 6.81 24.74
C MET A 1026 -15.68 7.97 23.72
N GLY A 1027 -16.08 7.72 22.46
CA GLY A 1027 -15.88 8.61 21.31
C GLY A 1027 -16.81 9.82 21.24
N ARG A 1028 -16.35 10.98 21.75
CA ARG A 1028 -16.47 12.30 21.07
C ARG A 1028 -15.71 13.44 21.75
N GLN A 1029 -15.45 13.35 23.06
CA GLN A 1029 -14.87 14.45 23.84
C GLN A 1029 -13.39 14.21 24.15
N ASN A 1030 -12.49 14.85 23.41
CA ASN A 1030 -11.04 14.83 23.71
C ASN A 1030 -10.64 15.77 24.88
N ARG A 1031 -11.63 16.32 25.62
CA ARG A 1031 -11.44 17.20 26.80
C ARG A 1031 -12.05 16.68 28.11
N THR A 1032 -13.10 15.85 28.08
CA THR A 1032 -13.91 15.54 29.29
C THR A 1032 -14.50 14.11 29.39
N PRO A 1033 -13.71 13.01 29.34
CA PRO A 1033 -14.22 11.71 29.78
C PRO A 1033 -13.37 11.04 30.88
N THR A 1034 -12.05 11.17 30.86
CA THR A 1034 -11.13 10.44 31.76
C THR A 1034 -11.34 10.80 33.23
N ILE A 1035 -11.59 12.07 33.54
CA ILE A 1035 -11.87 12.53 34.91
C ILE A 1035 -13.17 11.90 35.42
N VAL A 1036 -14.25 11.93 34.63
CA VAL A 1036 -15.56 11.36 35.02
C VAL A 1036 -15.46 9.85 35.20
N VAL A 1037 -14.78 9.15 34.29
CA VAL A 1037 -14.57 7.69 34.40
C VAL A 1037 -13.69 7.33 35.60
N VAL A 1038 -12.63 8.10 35.91
CA VAL A 1038 -11.82 7.88 37.12
C VAL A 1038 -12.63 8.14 38.40
N TRP A 1039 -13.51 9.14 38.43
CA TRP A 1039 -14.43 9.36 39.54
C TRP A 1039 -15.49 8.25 39.66
N ALA A 1040 -16.05 7.77 38.54
CA ALA A 1040 -17.00 6.66 38.53
C ALA A 1040 -16.35 5.35 39.01
N ILE A 1041 -15.13 5.04 38.56
CA ILE A 1041 -14.34 3.88 39.05
C ILE A 1041 -14.02 4.03 40.53
N ARG A 1042 -13.64 5.23 41.01
CA ARG A 1042 -13.42 5.48 42.44
C ARG A 1042 -14.71 5.28 43.25
N LEU A 1043 -15.83 5.87 42.83
CA LEU A 1043 -17.12 5.72 43.51
C LEU A 1043 -17.60 4.26 43.51
N ALA A 1044 -17.44 3.54 42.40
CA ALA A 1044 -17.73 2.10 42.33
C ALA A 1044 -16.82 1.30 43.28
N SER A 1045 -15.52 1.57 43.33
CA SER A 1045 -14.61 0.89 44.27
C SER A 1045 -14.94 1.18 45.73
N ILE A 1046 -15.34 2.41 46.07
CA ILE A 1046 -15.81 2.80 47.40
C ILE A 1046 -17.13 2.09 47.73
N PHE A 1047 -18.08 2.01 46.79
CA PHE A 1047 -19.33 1.29 46.97
C PHE A 1047 -19.12 -0.21 47.14
N SER A 1048 -18.23 -0.84 46.36
CA SER A 1048 -17.88 -2.26 46.52
C SER A 1048 -17.17 -2.53 47.85
N LEU A 1049 -16.29 -1.64 48.32
CA LEU A 1049 -15.65 -1.76 49.64
C LEU A 1049 -16.64 -1.55 50.79
N LEU A 1050 -17.61 -0.63 50.65
CA LEU A 1050 -18.71 -0.46 51.59
C LEU A 1050 -19.63 -1.68 51.62
N TRP A 1051 -20.05 -2.20 50.46
CA TRP A 1051 -20.85 -3.42 50.37
C TRP A 1051 -20.15 -4.59 51.07
N VAL A 1052 -18.87 -4.84 50.75
CA VAL A 1052 -18.05 -5.92 51.34
C VAL A 1052 -17.69 -5.67 52.83
N ARG A 1053 -18.02 -4.50 53.38
CA ARG A 1053 -17.97 -4.16 54.82
C ARG A 1053 -19.33 -4.24 55.54
N ILE A 1054 -20.44 -4.16 54.80
CA ILE A 1054 -21.80 -4.03 55.34
C ILE A 1054 -22.60 -5.35 55.18
N ASP A 1055 -22.37 -6.10 54.10
CA ASP A 1055 -23.09 -7.33 53.77
C ASP A 1055 -22.71 -8.48 54.72
N PRO A 1056 -23.62 -8.92 55.62
CA PRO A 1056 -23.31 -9.94 56.61
C PRO A 1056 -23.23 -11.35 56.02
N PHE A 1057 -23.75 -11.60 54.81
CA PHE A 1057 -23.95 -12.95 54.28
C PHE A 1057 -22.67 -13.63 53.76
N THR A 1058 -21.54 -12.92 53.70
CA THR A 1058 -20.24 -13.48 53.26
C THR A 1058 -19.27 -13.79 54.42
N THR A 1059 -19.65 -13.50 55.67
CA THR A 1059 -18.78 -13.60 56.86
C THR A 1059 -18.51 -15.02 57.38
N ARG A 1060 -18.44 -16.02 56.49
CA ARG A 1060 -17.73 -17.28 56.80
C ARG A 1060 -16.23 -17.02 56.78
N VAL A 1061 -15.74 -16.45 57.88
CA VAL A 1061 -14.31 -16.40 58.18
C VAL A 1061 -13.82 -17.84 58.28
N THR A 1062 -13.15 -18.33 57.24
CA THR A 1062 -12.38 -19.57 57.31
C THR A 1062 -11.22 -19.34 58.25
N GLY A 1063 -11.36 -19.78 59.49
CA GLY A 1063 -10.27 -19.79 60.47
C GLY A 1063 -9.09 -20.67 60.01
N PRO A 1064 -7.99 -20.69 60.78
CA PRO A 1064 -6.88 -21.60 60.53
C PRO A 1064 -7.37 -23.06 60.49
N ASP A 1065 -6.72 -23.87 59.65
CA ASP A 1065 -7.12 -25.27 59.44
C ASP A 1065 -7.03 -26.07 60.74
N ILE A 1066 -8.19 -26.43 61.30
CA ILE A 1066 -8.33 -26.90 62.68
C ILE A 1066 -7.57 -28.22 62.89
N GLN A 1067 -7.36 -29.01 61.82
CA GLN A 1067 -6.57 -30.23 61.86
C GLN A 1067 -5.09 -29.99 62.23
N MET A 1068 -4.53 -28.80 61.94
CA MET A 1068 -3.16 -28.45 62.36
C MET A 1068 -3.07 -27.92 63.80
N CYS A 1069 -4.18 -27.58 64.44
CA CYS A 1069 -4.21 -27.08 65.82
C CYS A 1069 -4.36 -28.17 66.88
N GLY A 1070 -4.67 -29.42 66.49
CA GLY A 1070 -4.73 -30.57 67.40
C GLY A 1070 -5.87 -30.55 68.44
N ILE A 1071 -6.84 -29.64 68.28
CA ILE A 1071 -8.00 -29.50 69.18
C ILE A 1071 -9.25 -29.99 68.44
N ASN A 1072 -9.86 -31.06 68.94
CA ASN A 1072 -11.22 -31.44 68.54
C ASN A 1072 -12.22 -30.51 69.22
N CYS A 1073 -13.14 -29.94 68.44
CA CYS A 1073 -14.35 -29.24 68.84
C CYS A 1073 -15.45 -29.58 67.82
#